data_AF-A0A6J6BCR0-F1
#
_entry.id   AF-A0A6J6BCR0-F1
#
_cell.length_a   1.000
_cell.length_b   1.000
_cell.length_c   1.000
_cell.angle_alpha   90.00
_cell.angle_beta   90.00
_cell.angle_gamma   90.00
#
_symmetry.space_group_name_H-M   'P 1'
#
loop_
_entity.id
_entity.type
_entity.pdbx_description
1 polymer ?
#
loop_
_entity_poly.entity_id
_entity_poly.type
_entity_poly.pdbx_seq_one_letter_code
_entity_poly.pdbx_strand_id
1 'polypeptide(L)'
;MALELFKPFVMKRLADQQLAQNIKSAKRMVERRRPQVWDVLEEVIKEHPVLLNRAPTLHRLGIQAFEPVLVEGKAIHLHPLVCTAFNADFDGDQMAVHLPLSVEAQAEARVLMLSANNILSPASGRPIVTPQQDLVIGGFYLTREEAGLKGEGRVFRTMWEVTRALDEGGVKLHAKIKLLETSQDASGNSVRKYVDTTPGRLLFEEVLPKDFVVRFGHISAAVKKKEFGVIVERLSDNYPKAIIASSLDAIKNICYRYASQSGLTVSVDDVKTPKAKRGILDGYEKQAEKVENQFRRGIITDGERRQQEVRIWTAATADVQEAMEAEFKALHFNPVDMMIGSGARGNMTQMRQIAGMRGLVANPRGDMIPRPIKSNFREGLQTLEYFIATPGARKGLVDTALRTADSGYLTRRLHDVAQELIVREDDCGTTLGVWVENVGADTANTRAYLETKLFGRALLNDIELSDGSVMPKNTIVGDVEMETLRLDPKVSRVRVRSVVTCDAEVGVCAKCYGRSLATGKDIELGEAVGVIAAQSIGEPGTQLTMRTFHTGGVAGKDIAGGLPRVVELFEARNPKGSARLVPATGVLRILEDEGKGIPIKVIDDQGQEIEIILPTGSRPLVKDGQNVEAGERITDGPLDPKELMVIKGIRETQQYLVEEVQKVYRDQGVAIHDKHIELIVRQMTRRISVQEPGETHFLPGHLADSKVFRDVNRAIVEDGKKPAEGRPVLMGITKASLATESWLSAASFQETTRVLTEAAIDGKSDHLVGLKENIIIGKLIPAGTGMDRYNLFDVSAPDYVPMAYYSSDDESDPAAYLAGLKGTYVADDQTQDLAETIEPVTNNVSEVVNAVTGRDTDLDNGFDDSPDSEIAQ
;
A
#
# COMPACT_ATOMS: atom_id res chain seq x y z
N MET A 1 -28.56 -15.03 8.05
CA MET A 1 -27.13 -15.36 8.02
C MET A 1 -26.57 -15.46 9.45
N ALA A 2 -26.59 -14.38 10.24
CA ALA A 2 -26.11 -14.37 11.63
C ALA A 2 -26.67 -15.51 12.49
N LEU A 3 -27.99 -15.74 12.47
CA LEU A 3 -28.61 -16.82 13.25
C LEU A 3 -28.04 -18.23 12.97
N GLU A 4 -27.63 -18.52 11.73
CA GLU A 4 -27.02 -19.82 11.40
C GLU A 4 -25.54 -19.88 11.80
N LEU A 5 -24.79 -18.80 11.61
CA LEU A 5 -23.37 -18.72 11.99
C LEU A 5 -23.19 -18.82 13.51
N PHE A 6 -24.02 -18.11 14.28
CA PHE A 6 -23.95 -18.04 15.74
C PHE A 6 -24.82 -19.09 16.45
N LYS A 7 -25.40 -20.04 15.70
CA LYS A 7 -26.35 -21.03 16.22
C LYS A 7 -25.90 -21.75 17.49
N PRO A 8 -24.65 -22.25 17.61
CA PRO A 8 -24.20 -22.92 18.84
C PRO A 8 -24.15 -21.97 20.04
N PHE A 9 -23.69 -20.72 19.83
CA PHE A 9 -23.57 -19.70 20.86
C PHE A 9 -24.95 -19.25 21.38
N VAL A 10 -25.89 -19.03 20.46
CA VAL A 10 -27.28 -18.69 20.79
C VAL A 10 -27.95 -19.85 21.55
N MET A 11 -27.73 -21.10 21.13
CA MET A 11 -28.28 -22.27 21.82
C MET A 11 -27.74 -22.41 23.25
N LYS A 12 -26.45 -22.15 23.46
CA LYS A 12 -25.83 -22.14 24.78
C LYS A 12 -26.44 -21.03 25.64
N ARG A 13 -26.49 -19.80 25.13
CA ARG A 13 -26.99 -18.64 25.88
C ARG A 13 -28.47 -18.75 26.24
N LEU A 14 -29.30 -19.31 25.36
CA LEU A 14 -30.71 -19.62 25.64
C LEU A 14 -30.89 -20.64 26.78
N ALA A 15 -29.96 -21.60 26.90
CA ALA A 15 -29.97 -22.56 28.00
C ALA A 15 -29.46 -21.92 29.30
N ASP A 16 -28.38 -21.14 29.24
CA ASP A 16 -27.79 -20.43 30.39
C ASP A 16 -28.79 -19.44 31.01
N GLN A 17 -29.58 -18.74 30.19
CA GLN A 17 -30.63 -17.81 30.63
C GLN A 17 -31.95 -18.50 31.03
N GLN A 18 -32.00 -19.84 31.04
CA GLN A 18 -33.20 -20.63 31.35
C GLN A 18 -34.42 -20.37 30.45
N LEU A 19 -34.25 -19.68 29.33
CA LEU A 19 -35.27 -19.50 28.29
C LEU A 19 -35.62 -20.83 27.59
N ALA A 20 -34.65 -21.75 27.57
CA ALA A 20 -34.82 -23.12 27.12
C ALA A 20 -34.35 -24.12 28.19
N GLN A 21 -35.18 -25.13 28.48
CA GLN A 21 -34.86 -26.15 29.49
C GLN A 21 -33.66 -27.04 29.13
N ASN A 22 -33.37 -27.22 27.84
CA ASN A 22 -32.25 -28.03 27.35
C ASN A 22 -31.85 -27.63 25.92
N ILE A 23 -30.68 -28.10 25.46
CA ILE A 23 -30.12 -27.80 24.13
C ILE A 23 -31.08 -28.22 23.00
N LYS A 24 -31.84 -29.32 23.16
CA LYS A 24 -32.83 -29.75 22.16
C LYS A 24 -33.99 -28.76 22.05
N SER A 25 -34.47 -28.24 23.18
CA SER A 25 -35.50 -27.20 23.23
C SER A 25 -34.97 -25.91 22.60
N ALA A 26 -33.75 -25.50 22.95
CA ALA A 26 -33.09 -24.33 22.37
C ALA A 26 -32.96 -24.44 20.84
N LYS A 27 -32.53 -25.61 20.34
CA LYS A 27 -32.49 -25.90 18.90
C LYS A 27 -33.85 -25.72 18.24
N ARG A 28 -34.92 -26.26 18.85
CA ARG A 28 -36.30 -26.12 18.33
C ARG A 28 -36.78 -24.67 18.36
N MET A 29 -36.38 -23.87 19.35
CA MET A 29 -36.71 -22.44 19.42
C MET A 29 -36.01 -21.65 18.31
N VAL A 30 -34.72 -21.93 18.06
CA VAL A 30 -33.93 -21.32 16.99
C VAL A 30 -34.49 -21.68 15.61
N GLU A 31 -34.79 -22.96 15.35
CA GLU A 31 -35.36 -23.41 14.06
C GLU A 31 -36.74 -22.80 13.79
N ARG A 32 -37.54 -22.58 14.84
CA ARG A 32 -38.85 -21.91 14.75
C ARG A 32 -38.75 -20.39 14.74
N ARG A 33 -37.55 -19.82 14.88
CA ARG A 33 -37.30 -18.37 14.89
C ARG A 33 -38.21 -17.61 15.86
N ARG A 34 -38.33 -18.12 17.09
CA ARG A 34 -39.12 -17.43 18.13
C ARG A 34 -38.56 -16.02 18.40
N PRO A 35 -39.42 -15.03 18.76
CA PRO A 35 -38.97 -13.65 19.01
C PRO A 35 -37.80 -13.54 20.00
N GLN A 36 -37.85 -14.29 21.09
CA GLN A 36 -36.82 -14.35 22.15
C GLN A 36 -35.40 -14.69 21.64
N VAL A 37 -35.30 -15.33 20.47
CA VAL A 37 -34.02 -15.71 19.88
C VAL A 37 -33.27 -14.49 19.34
N TRP A 38 -33.98 -13.44 18.93
CA TRP A 38 -33.38 -12.23 18.37
C TRP A 38 -32.67 -11.40 19.44
N ASP A 39 -33.29 -11.26 20.62
CA ASP A 39 -32.68 -10.56 21.76
C ASP A 39 -31.37 -11.23 22.20
N VAL A 40 -31.39 -12.57 22.31
CA VAL A 40 -30.19 -13.36 22.65
C VAL A 40 -29.16 -13.33 21.53
N LEU A 41 -29.59 -13.32 20.27
CA LEU A 41 -28.67 -13.19 19.14
C LEU A 41 -27.95 -11.84 19.19
N GLU A 42 -28.65 -10.75 19.48
CA GLU A 42 -28.05 -9.40 19.61
C GLU A 42 -27.02 -9.34 20.75
N GLU A 43 -27.28 -9.99 21.87
CA GLU A 43 -26.32 -10.10 22.98
C GLU A 43 -25.07 -10.90 22.57
N VAL A 44 -25.26 -12.04 21.89
CA VAL A 44 -24.16 -12.94 21.49
C VAL A 44 -23.26 -12.33 20.42
N ILE A 45 -23.80 -11.54 19.50
CA ILE A 45 -23.00 -10.92 18.44
C ILE A 45 -22.22 -9.68 18.94
N LYS A 46 -22.63 -9.12 20.07
CA LYS A 46 -22.00 -7.92 20.63
C LYS A 46 -20.55 -8.25 20.99
N GLU A 47 -19.64 -7.40 20.53
CA GLU A 47 -18.19 -7.59 20.69
C GLU A 47 -17.60 -8.89 20.07
N HIS A 48 -18.36 -9.65 19.27
CA HIS A 48 -17.84 -10.81 18.55
C HIS A 48 -17.47 -10.42 17.10
N PRO A 49 -16.19 -10.18 16.77
CA PRO A 49 -15.80 -9.76 15.43
C PRO A 49 -16.03 -10.86 14.39
N VAL A 50 -16.41 -10.48 13.17
CA VAL A 50 -16.50 -11.36 12.01
C VAL A 50 -15.48 -10.95 10.97
N LEU A 51 -14.92 -11.93 10.25
CA LEU A 51 -13.99 -11.66 9.15
C LEU A 51 -14.75 -11.62 7.83
N LEU A 52 -14.61 -10.52 7.08
CA LEU A 52 -15.08 -10.42 5.71
C LEU A 52 -13.92 -10.67 4.74
N ASN A 53 -14.16 -11.50 3.73
CA ASN A 53 -13.20 -11.80 2.68
C ASN A 53 -13.85 -11.65 1.29
N ARG A 54 -13.12 -11.06 0.34
CA ARG A 54 -13.50 -11.02 -1.08
C ARG A 54 -12.50 -11.78 -1.93
N ALA A 55 -13.01 -12.62 -2.83
CA ALA A 55 -12.20 -13.27 -3.84
C ALA A 55 -12.08 -12.37 -5.09
N PRO A 56 -10.90 -12.24 -5.70
CA PRO A 56 -9.60 -12.78 -5.29
C PRO A 56 -8.92 -11.96 -4.18
N THR A 57 -8.30 -12.64 -3.20
CA THR A 57 -7.55 -11.99 -2.12
C THR A 57 -6.13 -11.66 -2.57
N LEU A 58 -5.89 -10.44 -3.07
CA LEU A 58 -4.59 -10.02 -3.62
C LEU A 58 -3.57 -9.56 -2.57
N HIS A 59 -4.05 -9.05 -1.44
CA HIS A 59 -3.24 -8.53 -0.34
C HIS A 59 -3.94 -8.75 1.00
N ARG A 60 -3.23 -8.59 2.13
CA ARG A 60 -3.79 -8.78 3.48
C ARG A 60 -5.08 -8.01 3.77
N LEU A 61 -5.26 -6.81 3.21
CA LEU A 61 -6.47 -6.00 3.42
C LEU A 61 -7.72 -6.54 2.70
N GLY A 62 -7.58 -7.62 1.92
CA GLY A 62 -8.72 -8.33 1.34
C GLY A 62 -9.44 -9.21 2.36
N ILE A 63 -8.90 -9.34 3.58
CA ILE A 63 -9.55 -9.92 4.74
C ILE A 63 -9.48 -8.91 5.88
N GLN A 64 -10.63 -8.48 6.40
CA GLN A 64 -10.69 -7.55 7.54
C GLN A 64 -11.75 -8.00 8.54
N ALA A 65 -11.53 -7.66 9.81
CA ALA A 65 -12.50 -7.87 10.86
C ALA A 65 -13.44 -6.67 11.01
N PHE A 66 -14.71 -6.97 11.26
CA PHE A 66 -15.77 -6.00 11.51
C PHE A 66 -16.63 -6.47 12.67
N GLU A 67 -17.25 -5.53 13.38
CA GLU A 67 -18.30 -5.86 14.34
C GLU A 67 -19.64 -6.00 13.58
N PRO A 68 -20.34 -7.14 13.72
CA PRO A 68 -21.58 -7.38 13.00
C PRO A 68 -22.73 -6.55 13.58
N VAL A 69 -23.50 -5.91 12.70
CA VAL A 69 -24.76 -5.23 13.04
C VAL A 69 -25.91 -5.97 12.36
N LEU A 70 -26.96 -6.27 13.11
CA LEU A 70 -28.15 -6.92 12.55
C LEU A 70 -28.87 -5.96 11.59
N VAL A 71 -29.13 -6.44 10.39
CA VAL A 71 -29.88 -5.73 9.36
C VAL A 71 -30.95 -6.64 8.79
N GLU A 72 -32.09 -6.05 8.42
CA GLU A 72 -33.12 -6.77 7.68
C GLU A 72 -32.69 -6.96 6.22
N GLY A 73 -32.80 -8.19 5.71
CA GLY A 73 -32.46 -8.52 4.33
C GLY A 73 -31.46 -9.67 4.21
N LYS A 74 -30.98 -9.88 2.98
CA LYS A 74 -30.02 -10.94 2.62
C LYS A 74 -28.68 -10.39 2.10
N ALA A 75 -28.58 -9.07 1.91
CA ALA A 75 -27.37 -8.41 1.45
C ALA A 75 -26.50 -8.00 2.63
N ILE A 76 -25.18 -8.07 2.45
CA ILE A 76 -24.21 -7.58 3.44
C ILE A 76 -24.06 -6.07 3.22
N HIS A 77 -24.20 -5.27 4.28
CA HIS A 77 -23.88 -3.84 4.23
C HIS A 77 -22.39 -3.66 4.49
N LEU A 78 -21.68 -3.06 3.54
CA LEU A 78 -20.24 -2.80 3.63
C LEU A 78 -19.98 -1.29 3.72
N HIS A 79 -19.00 -0.91 4.54
CA HIS A 79 -18.61 0.49 4.68
C HIS A 79 -17.93 1.03 3.41
N PRO A 80 -18.30 2.21 2.87
CA PRO A 80 -17.79 2.68 1.58
C PRO A 80 -16.28 2.97 1.56
N LEU A 81 -15.68 3.35 2.68
CA LEU A 81 -14.23 3.62 2.75
C LEU A 81 -13.37 2.35 2.66
N VAL A 82 -13.92 1.16 2.92
CA VAL A 82 -13.17 -0.10 2.81
C VAL A 82 -13.26 -0.72 1.41
N CYS A 83 -14.13 -0.23 0.54
CA CYS A 83 -14.30 -0.76 -0.82
C CYS A 83 -13.00 -0.67 -1.65
N THR A 84 -12.16 0.34 -1.38
CA THR A 84 -10.85 0.49 -2.03
C THR A 84 -9.91 -0.64 -1.66
N ALA A 85 -9.89 -1.06 -0.40
CA ALA A 85 -9.10 -2.17 0.09
C ALA A 85 -9.64 -3.50 -0.46
N PHE A 86 -10.95 -3.73 -0.44
CA PHE A 86 -11.51 -4.97 -1.02
C PHE A 86 -11.48 -4.99 -2.55
N ASN A 87 -11.17 -3.86 -3.20
CA ASN A 87 -11.35 -3.63 -4.63
C ASN A 87 -12.76 -4.04 -5.09
N ALA A 88 -13.76 -3.73 -4.26
CA ALA A 88 -15.15 -4.16 -4.41
C ALA A 88 -16.03 -3.03 -4.94
N ASP A 89 -16.99 -3.40 -5.78
CA ASP A 89 -18.09 -2.55 -6.23
C ASP A 89 -19.45 -3.17 -5.85
N PHE A 90 -20.52 -2.41 -6.08
CA PHE A 90 -21.88 -2.78 -5.69
C PHE A 90 -22.74 -3.17 -6.89
N ASP A 91 -22.18 -3.90 -7.86
CA ASP A 91 -22.87 -4.34 -9.08
C ASP A 91 -23.28 -5.82 -9.07
N GLY A 92 -22.97 -6.55 -7.99
CA GLY A 92 -23.26 -7.98 -7.84
C GLY A 92 -22.20 -8.79 -7.10
N ASP A 93 -21.10 -8.14 -6.70
CA ASP A 93 -20.04 -8.74 -5.91
C ASP A 93 -20.52 -9.48 -4.65
N GLN A 94 -19.82 -10.57 -4.34
CA GLN A 94 -20.10 -11.41 -3.17
C GLN A 94 -18.89 -11.45 -2.23
N MET A 95 -19.17 -11.50 -0.94
CA MET A 95 -18.15 -11.64 0.11
C MET A 95 -18.47 -12.81 1.02
N ALA A 96 -17.43 -13.51 1.46
CA ALA A 96 -17.52 -14.56 2.45
C ALA A 96 -17.38 -13.98 3.86
N VAL A 97 -18.16 -14.54 4.80
CA VAL A 97 -18.10 -14.19 6.23
C VAL A 97 -17.58 -15.39 7.00
N HIS A 98 -16.52 -15.19 7.79
CA HIS A 98 -15.96 -16.21 8.67
C HIS A 98 -16.10 -15.78 10.13
N LEU A 99 -16.42 -16.74 11.00
CA LEU A 99 -16.59 -16.51 12.44
C LEU A 99 -15.37 -17.06 13.20
N PRO A 100 -14.54 -16.21 13.84
CA PRO A 100 -13.48 -16.68 14.74
C PRO A 100 -14.11 -17.35 15.97
N LEU A 101 -13.69 -18.59 16.26
CA LEU A 101 -14.29 -19.39 17.34
C LEU A 101 -13.52 -19.29 18.66
N SER A 102 -12.19 -19.42 18.64
CA SER A 102 -11.38 -19.38 19.85
C SER A 102 -11.23 -17.94 20.38
N VAL A 103 -10.90 -17.81 21.66
CA VAL A 103 -10.74 -16.50 22.32
C VAL A 103 -9.53 -15.77 21.73
N GLU A 104 -8.45 -16.51 21.44
CA GLU A 104 -7.24 -15.99 20.80
C GLU A 104 -7.55 -15.47 19.41
N ALA A 105 -8.34 -16.21 18.61
CA ALA A 105 -8.73 -15.78 17.27
C ALA A 105 -9.62 -14.53 17.29
N GLN A 106 -10.50 -14.40 18.29
CA GLN A 106 -11.31 -13.20 18.48
C GLN A 106 -10.43 -12.00 18.89
N ALA A 107 -9.46 -12.21 19.77
CA ALA A 107 -8.48 -11.19 20.16
C ALA A 107 -7.61 -10.75 18.98
N GLU A 108 -7.07 -11.69 18.19
CA GLU A 108 -6.33 -11.39 16.97
C GLU A 108 -7.16 -10.60 15.95
N ALA A 109 -8.41 -11.01 15.73
CA ALA A 109 -9.32 -10.32 14.83
C ALA A 109 -9.55 -8.87 15.28
N ARG A 110 -9.77 -8.65 16.59
CA ARG A 110 -10.03 -7.32 17.18
C ARG A 110 -8.79 -6.44 17.20
N VAL A 111 -7.62 -6.98 17.57
CA VAL A 111 -6.39 -6.20 17.75
C VAL A 111 -5.69 -5.96 16.41
N LEU A 112 -5.58 -6.97 15.55
CA LEU A 112 -4.78 -6.91 14.33
C LEU A 112 -5.62 -6.64 13.07
N MET A 113 -6.76 -7.31 12.95
CA MET A 113 -7.52 -7.35 11.69
C MET A 113 -8.66 -6.34 11.60
N LEU A 114 -9.00 -5.65 12.70
CA LEU A 114 -10.09 -4.68 12.71
C LEU A 114 -9.86 -3.61 11.64
N SER A 115 -10.90 -3.30 10.88
CA SER A 115 -10.82 -2.32 9.77
C SER A 115 -10.31 -0.95 10.23
N ALA A 116 -10.69 -0.51 11.43
CA ALA A 116 -10.21 0.73 12.04
C ALA A 116 -8.69 0.77 12.29
N ASN A 117 -8.03 -0.39 12.42
CA ASN A 117 -6.59 -0.48 12.61
C ASN A 117 -5.80 -0.44 11.31
N ASN A 118 -6.45 -0.73 10.18
CA ASN A 118 -5.85 -0.98 8.87
C ASN A 118 -6.11 0.18 7.90
N ILE A 119 -5.58 1.36 8.24
CA ILE A 119 -5.77 2.64 7.52
C ILE A 119 -4.71 2.84 6.43
N LEU A 120 -3.50 2.34 6.66
CA LEU A 120 -2.35 2.52 5.77
C LEU A 120 -2.19 1.33 4.82
N SER A 121 -1.70 1.63 3.61
CA SER A 121 -1.30 0.60 2.64
C SER A 121 0.04 -0.02 3.06
N PRO A 122 0.13 -1.35 3.20
CA PRO A 122 1.40 -2.03 3.48
C PRO A 122 2.47 -1.84 2.39
N ALA A 123 2.06 -1.52 1.17
CA ALA A 123 2.96 -1.38 0.03
C ALA A 123 3.74 -0.05 0.02
N SER A 124 3.08 1.04 0.43
CA SER A 124 3.60 2.41 0.30
C SER A 124 3.65 3.20 1.60
N GLY A 125 2.95 2.76 2.65
CA GLY A 125 2.80 3.51 3.90
C GLY A 125 1.78 4.65 3.83
N ARG A 126 1.13 4.87 2.67
CA ARG A 126 0.12 5.92 2.50
C ARG A 126 -1.28 5.44 2.86
N PRO A 127 -2.19 6.33 3.27
CA PRO A 127 -3.57 5.94 3.58
C PRO A 127 -4.31 5.33 2.39
N ILE A 128 -4.91 4.15 2.59
CA ILE A 128 -5.75 3.47 1.60
C ILE A 128 -7.22 3.87 1.70
N VAL A 129 -7.66 4.23 2.91
CA VAL A 129 -9.04 4.63 3.24
C VAL A 129 -9.32 6.10 2.88
N THR A 130 -8.92 6.50 1.68
CA THR A 130 -9.18 7.85 1.18
C THR A 130 -10.60 7.94 0.58
N PRO A 131 -11.33 9.05 0.81
CA PRO A 131 -12.62 9.27 0.17
C PRO A 131 -12.54 9.14 -1.35
N GLN A 132 -13.54 8.49 -1.96
CA GLN A 132 -13.60 8.28 -3.41
C GLN A 132 -14.95 8.69 -4.00
N GLN A 133 -14.96 8.90 -5.33
CA GLN A 133 -16.16 9.14 -6.13
C GLN A 133 -17.04 10.24 -5.51
N ASP A 134 -18.26 9.90 -5.11
CA ASP A 134 -19.28 10.81 -4.60
C ASP A 134 -18.82 11.60 -3.37
N LEU A 135 -17.99 10.99 -2.50
CA LEU A 135 -17.43 11.70 -1.35
C LEU A 135 -16.50 12.85 -1.80
N VAL A 136 -15.71 12.60 -2.84
CA VAL A 136 -14.82 13.61 -3.41
C VAL A 136 -15.63 14.71 -4.10
N ILE A 137 -16.71 14.36 -4.79
CA ILE A 137 -17.63 15.34 -5.40
C ILE A 137 -18.25 16.23 -4.32
N GLY A 138 -18.74 15.63 -3.24
CA GLY A 138 -19.35 16.35 -2.12
C GLY A 138 -18.38 17.31 -1.44
N GLY A 139 -17.16 16.86 -1.14
CA GLY A 139 -16.10 17.71 -0.58
C GLY A 139 -15.66 18.83 -1.52
N PHE A 140 -15.50 18.52 -2.82
CA PHE A 140 -15.15 19.51 -3.83
C PHE A 140 -16.23 20.57 -4.00
N TYR A 141 -17.49 20.15 -4.08
CA TYR A 141 -18.63 21.06 -4.15
C TYR A 141 -18.67 21.95 -2.91
N LEU A 142 -18.62 21.37 -1.71
CA LEU A 142 -18.66 22.09 -0.45
C LEU A 142 -17.57 23.17 -0.32
N THR A 143 -16.35 22.86 -0.76
CA THR A 143 -15.17 23.73 -0.55
C THR A 143 -14.85 24.66 -1.71
N ARG A 144 -15.64 24.61 -2.80
CA ARG A 144 -15.49 25.49 -3.96
C ARG A 144 -15.80 26.95 -3.59
N GLU A 145 -15.11 27.87 -4.26
CA GLU A 145 -15.37 29.31 -4.20
C GLU A 145 -15.96 29.83 -5.51
N GLU A 146 -16.77 30.88 -5.41
CA GLU A 146 -17.35 31.58 -6.55
C GLU A 146 -17.48 33.09 -6.24
N ALA A 147 -17.19 33.92 -7.25
CA ALA A 147 -17.26 35.37 -7.15
C ALA A 147 -18.66 35.88 -7.53
N GLY A 148 -19.11 36.98 -6.90
CA GLY A 148 -20.40 37.62 -7.19
C GLY A 148 -21.60 37.00 -6.49
N LEU A 149 -21.39 36.13 -5.49
CA LEU A 149 -22.47 35.49 -4.75
C LEU A 149 -22.99 36.37 -3.60
N LYS A 150 -24.26 36.15 -3.25
CA LYS A 150 -24.91 36.83 -2.11
C LYS A 150 -24.14 36.54 -0.81
N GLY A 151 -23.71 37.61 -0.14
CA GLY A 151 -22.96 37.52 1.12
C GLY A 151 -21.45 37.68 0.97
N GLU A 152 -20.95 37.94 -0.24
CA GLU A 152 -19.54 38.19 -0.49
C GLU A 152 -19.00 39.39 0.33
N GLY A 153 -17.82 39.22 0.91
CA GLY A 153 -17.12 40.23 1.71
C GLY A 153 -17.68 40.45 3.11
N ARG A 154 -18.71 39.70 3.53
CA ARG A 154 -19.22 39.76 4.91
C ARG A 154 -18.18 39.24 5.91
N VAL A 155 -18.13 39.91 7.06
CA VAL A 155 -17.22 39.58 8.15
C VAL A 155 -18.01 38.92 9.27
N PHE A 156 -17.52 37.79 9.76
CA PHE A 156 -18.12 37.03 10.85
C PHE A 156 -17.14 36.89 12.01
N ARG A 157 -17.67 36.84 13.23
CA ARG A 157 -16.85 36.64 14.44
C ARG A 157 -16.77 35.18 14.85
N THR A 158 -17.86 34.43 14.68
CA THR A 158 -17.96 33.03 15.12
C THR A 158 -18.56 32.15 14.05
N MET A 159 -18.26 30.85 14.12
CA MET A 159 -18.82 29.85 13.20
C MET A 159 -20.36 29.78 13.28
N TRP A 160 -20.93 29.95 14.47
CA TRP A 160 -22.38 29.94 14.67
C TRP A 160 -23.10 31.06 13.90
N GLU A 161 -22.50 32.24 13.78
CA GLU A 161 -23.06 33.32 12.96
C GLU A 161 -23.07 32.95 11.47
N VAL A 162 -22.06 32.21 11.01
CA VAL A 162 -21.97 31.72 9.63
C VAL A 162 -23.04 30.68 9.35
N THR A 163 -23.21 29.67 10.22
CA THR A 163 -24.24 28.64 10.08
C THR A 163 -25.64 29.26 10.08
N ARG A 164 -25.89 30.19 11.01
CA ARG A 164 -27.17 30.91 11.06
C ARG A 164 -27.41 31.73 9.80
N ALA A 165 -26.39 32.44 9.30
CA ALA A 165 -26.52 33.23 8.08
C ALA A 165 -26.72 32.37 6.82
N LEU A 166 -26.21 31.13 6.80
CA LEU A 166 -26.50 30.14 5.76
C LEU A 166 -27.96 29.67 5.83
N ASP A 167 -28.44 29.33 7.03
CA ASP A 167 -29.81 28.85 7.25
C ASP A 167 -30.86 29.92 6.93
N GLU A 168 -30.59 31.19 7.28
CA GLU A 168 -31.42 32.34 6.92
C GLU A 168 -31.34 32.69 5.41
N GLY A 169 -30.41 32.08 4.66
CA GLY A 169 -30.18 32.39 3.24
C GLY A 169 -29.55 33.78 3.01
N GLY A 170 -28.93 34.35 4.03
CA GLY A 170 -28.20 35.61 3.99
C GLY A 170 -26.84 35.51 3.29
N VAL A 171 -26.22 34.33 3.32
CA VAL A 171 -24.96 34.00 2.63
C VAL A 171 -25.13 32.69 1.86
N LYS A 172 -24.48 32.56 0.69
CA LYS A 172 -24.41 31.31 -0.08
C LYS A 172 -23.15 30.50 0.26
N LEU A 173 -23.23 29.17 0.11
CA LEU A 173 -22.18 28.23 0.50
C LEU A 173 -20.78 28.56 -0.06
N HIS A 174 -20.71 29.00 -1.32
CA HIS A 174 -19.47 29.29 -2.04
C HIS A 174 -19.04 30.77 -2.02
N ALA A 175 -19.78 31.63 -1.29
CA ALA A 175 -19.47 33.06 -1.21
C ALA A 175 -18.18 33.30 -0.40
N LYS A 176 -17.35 34.26 -0.83
CA LYS A 176 -16.14 34.65 -0.08
C LYS A 176 -16.52 35.45 1.16
N ILE A 177 -16.12 34.99 2.33
CA ILE A 177 -16.37 35.63 3.62
C ILE A 177 -15.04 35.84 4.37
N LYS A 178 -15.05 36.72 5.37
CA LYS A 178 -13.92 36.93 6.27
C LYS A 178 -14.27 36.45 7.67
N LEU A 179 -13.48 35.54 8.22
CA LEU A 179 -13.61 35.12 9.61
C LEU A 179 -12.59 35.87 10.46
N LEU A 180 -13.04 36.43 11.59
CA LEU A 180 -12.15 37.01 12.59
C LEU A 180 -11.59 35.89 13.48
N GLU A 181 -10.31 35.60 13.34
CA GLU A 181 -9.59 34.66 14.18
C GLU A 181 -8.78 35.41 15.24
N THR A 182 -8.74 34.87 16.45
CA THR A 182 -7.88 35.38 17.54
C THR A 182 -6.79 34.36 17.79
N SER A 183 -5.60 34.59 17.22
CA SER A 183 -4.42 33.74 17.44
C SER A 183 -3.57 34.31 18.56
N GLN A 184 -2.86 33.45 19.30
CA GLN A 184 -1.84 33.89 20.24
C GLN A 184 -0.47 33.86 19.54
N ASP A 185 0.27 34.97 19.59
CA ASP A 185 1.67 35.00 19.15
C ASP A 185 2.57 34.21 20.10
N ALA A 186 3.80 33.88 19.66
CA ALA A 186 4.83 33.22 20.48
C ALA A 186 5.19 33.97 21.78
N SER A 187 4.76 35.23 21.93
CA SER A 187 4.92 36.06 23.13
C SER A 187 3.66 36.17 24.00
N GLY A 188 2.61 35.38 23.73
CA GLY A 188 1.37 35.34 24.51
C GLY A 188 0.37 36.46 24.22
N ASN A 189 0.65 37.36 23.27
CA ASN A 189 -0.27 38.43 22.87
C ASN A 189 -1.34 37.91 21.90
N SER A 190 -2.60 38.28 22.13
CA SER A 190 -3.73 37.93 21.26
C SER A 190 -3.77 38.84 20.03
N VAL A 191 -3.37 38.30 18.86
CA VAL A 191 -3.44 38.98 17.57
C VAL A 191 -4.75 38.60 16.88
N ARG A 192 -5.48 39.62 16.42
CA ARG A 192 -6.69 39.44 15.63
C ARG A 192 -6.32 39.41 14.15
N LYS A 193 -6.58 38.29 13.49
CA LYS A 193 -6.31 38.09 12.06
C LYS A 193 -7.62 37.83 11.32
N TYR A 194 -7.80 38.50 10.18
CA TYR A 194 -8.89 38.19 9.27
C TYR A 194 -8.43 37.11 8.29
N VAL A 195 -9.16 36.01 8.22
CA VAL A 195 -8.91 34.92 7.27
C VAL A 195 -9.98 34.93 6.20
N ASP A 196 -9.56 35.00 4.94
CA ASP A 196 -10.45 34.88 3.79
C ASP A 196 -10.80 33.40 3.57
N THR A 197 -12.07 33.05 3.64
CA THR A 197 -12.56 31.67 3.53
C THR A 197 -13.97 31.62 2.89
N THR A 198 -14.56 30.43 2.80
CA THR A 198 -15.96 30.25 2.39
C THR A 198 -16.73 29.54 3.52
N PRO A 199 -18.05 29.77 3.64
CA PRO A 199 -18.87 29.05 4.63
C PRO A 199 -18.74 27.53 4.51
N GLY A 200 -18.67 27.01 3.28
CA GLY A 200 -18.52 25.57 3.05
C GLY A 200 -17.18 25.00 3.52
N ARG A 201 -16.08 25.75 3.40
CA ARG A 201 -14.77 25.33 3.94
C ARG A 201 -14.79 25.28 5.46
N LEU A 202 -15.38 26.27 6.12
CA LEU A 202 -15.52 26.28 7.58
C LEU A 202 -16.35 25.09 8.09
N LEU A 203 -17.45 24.77 7.39
CA LEU A 203 -18.27 23.59 7.72
C LEU A 203 -17.49 22.29 7.57
N PHE A 204 -16.59 22.21 6.59
CA PHE A 204 -15.72 21.06 6.42
C PHE A 204 -14.64 21.00 7.52
N GLU A 205 -14.07 22.14 7.93
CA GLU A 205 -13.07 22.23 8.99
C GLU A 205 -13.63 21.87 10.38
N GLU A 206 -14.91 22.16 10.65
CA GLU A 206 -15.60 21.79 11.89
C GLU A 206 -15.62 20.28 12.14
N VAL A 207 -15.59 19.49 11.08
CA VAL A 207 -15.60 18.03 11.11
C VAL A 207 -14.22 17.44 11.44
N LEU A 208 -13.17 18.23 11.26
CA LEU A 208 -11.79 17.84 11.58
C LEU A 208 -11.51 17.97 13.09
N PRO A 209 -10.46 17.33 13.62
CA PRO A 209 -10.06 17.51 15.00
C PRO A 209 -9.82 18.99 15.33
N LYS A 210 -10.20 19.43 16.54
CA LYS A 210 -10.12 20.85 16.96
C LYS A 210 -8.73 21.48 16.77
N ASP A 211 -7.67 20.68 16.96
CA ASP A 211 -6.28 21.13 16.83
C ASP A 211 -5.75 21.13 15.39
N PHE A 212 -6.53 20.61 14.42
CA PHE A 212 -6.06 20.41 13.04
C PHE A 212 -5.76 21.75 12.35
N VAL A 213 -6.68 22.71 12.45
CA VAL A 213 -6.54 24.04 11.84
C VAL A 213 -5.37 24.80 12.47
N VAL A 214 -5.19 24.68 13.78
CA VAL A 214 -4.09 25.33 14.50
C VAL A 214 -2.74 24.80 14.04
N ARG A 215 -2.62 23.49 13.79
CA ARG A 215 -1.36 22.85 13.38
C ARG A 215 -1.02 23.02 11.90
N PHE A 216 -2.03 22.93 11.02
CA PHE A 216 -1.81 22.84 9.57
C PHE A 216 -2.35 24.04 8.77
N GLY A 217 -3.02 24.98 9.44
CA GLY A 217 -3.70 26.10 8.84
C GLY A 217 -5.05 25.76 8.22
N HIS A 218 -5.78 26.81 7.85
CA HIS A 218 -7.06 26.71 7.13
C HIS A 218 -6.92 26.18 5.72
N ILE A 219 -7.98 25.54 5.23
CA ILE A 219 -8.09 25.03 3.86
C ILE A 219 -8.33 26.21 2.90
N SER A 220 -7.33 26.53 2.08
CA SER A 220 -7.36 27.69 1.18
C SER A 220 -7.90 27.39 -0.23
N ALA A 221 -7.98 26.12 -0.61
CA ALA A 221 -8.38 25.69 -1.95
C ALA A 221 -9.50 24.64 -1.91
N ALA A 222 -10.18 24.44 -3.03
CA ALA A 222 -11.16 23.38 -3.16
C ALA A 222 -10.50 22.00 -2.99
N VAL A 223 -11.08 21.16 -2.14
CA VAL A 223 -10.55 19.85 -1.80
C VAL A 223 -10.86 18.88 -2.94
N LYS A 224 -9.83 18.47 -3.69
CA LYS A 224 -9.93 17.42 -4.72
C LYS A 224 -9.39 16.12 -4.14
N LYS A 225 -9.38 15.06 -4.96
CA LYS A 225 -8.89 13.73 -4.56
C LYS A 225 -7.47 13.74 -3.96
N LYS A 226 -6.57 14.59 -4.47
CA LYS A 226 -5.19 14.66 -3.98
C LYS A 226 -5.11 15.32 -2.61
N GLU A 227 -5.84 16.41 -2.43
CA GLU A 227 -5.93 17.16 -1.17
C GLU A 227 -6.59 16.31 -0.08
N PHE A 228 -7.61 15.49 -0.43
CA PHE A 228 -8.14 14.47 0.49
C PHE A 228 -7.06 13.49 0.95
N GLY A 229 -6.21 13.01 0.04
CA GLY A 229 -5.07 12.17 0.39
C GLY A 229 -4.15 12.82 1.42
N VAL A 230 -3.78 14.10 1.21
CA VAL A 230 -2.93 14.86 2.12
C VAL A 230 -3.60 15.10 3.49
N ILE A 231 -4.91 15.38 3.52
CA ILE A 231 -5.65 15.55 4.78
C ILE A 231 -5.64 14.24 5.58
N VAL A 232 -5.94 13.11 4.93
CA VAL A 232 -5.97 11.80 5.60
C VAL A 232 -4.57 11.37 6.05
N GLU A 233 -3.52 11.70 5.28
CA GLU A 233 -2.12 11.45 5.66
C GLU A 233 -1.75 12.24 6.92
N ARG A 234 -2.02 13.55 6.95
CA ARG A 234 -1.83 14.39 8.14
C ARG A 234 -2.60 13.88 9.36
N LEU A 235 -3.82 13.41 9.16
CA LEU A 235 -4.60 12.79 10.23
C LEU A 235 -3.93 11.50 10.74
N SER A 236 -3.48 10.65 9.82
CA SER A 236 -2.84 9.37 10.14
C SER A 236 -1.54 9.51 10.93
N ASP A 237 -0.72 10.51 10.59
CA ASP A 237 0.62 10.65 11.19
C ASP A 237 0.60 11.35 12.55
N ASN A 238 -0.40 12.20 12.81
CA ASN A 238 -0.40 13.11 13.95
C ASN A 238 -1.46 12.79 15.02
N TYR A 239 -2.43 11.93 14.72
CA TYR A 239 -3.55 11.63 15.62
C TYR A 239 -3.65 10.13 15.96
N PRO A 240 -4.19 9.77 17.13
CA PRO A 240 -4.52 8.39 17.46
C PRO A 240 -5.58 7.80 16.53
N LYS A 241 -5.50 6.48 16.29
CA LYS A 241 -6.42 5.72 15.41
C LYS A 241 -7.91 5.94 15.71
N ALA A 242 -8.29 6.07 16.97
CA ALA A 242 -9.68 6.33 17.37
C ALA A 242 -10.21 7.66 16.83
N ILE A 243 -9.41 8.74 16.93
CA ILE A 243 -9.76 10.07 16.41
C ILE A 243 -9.79 10.05 14.89
N ILE A 244 -8.87 9.31 14.26
CA ILE A 244 -8.85 9.17 12.80
C ILE A 244 -10.14 8.51 12.30
N ALA A 245 -10.55 7.39 12.93
CA ALA A 245 -11.77 6.69 12.57
C ALA A 245 -13.01 7.59 12.69
N SER A 246 -13.17 8.29 13.82
CA SER A 246 -14.30 9.21 14.01
C SER A 246 -14.29 10.37 13.01
N SER A 247 -13.11 10.91 12.71
CA SER A 247 -12.96 12.02 11.75
C SER A 247 -13.30 11.57 10.32
N LEU A 248 -12.85 10.38 9.91
CA LEU A 248 -13.14 9.81 8.60
C LEU A 248 -14.65 9.55 8.41
N ASP A 249 -15.32 9.05 9.45
CA ASP A 249 -16.77 8.86 9.42
C ASP A 249 -17.54 10.17 9.35
N ALA A 250 -17.07 11.20 10.07
CA ALA A 250 -17.68 12.51 10.02
C ALA A 250 -17.45 13.19 8.65
N ILE A 251 -16.26 13.04 8.05
CA ILE A 251 -15.97 13.45 6.66
C ILE A 251 -16.90 12.74 5.68
N LYS A 252 -17.08 11.42 5.82
CA LYS A 252 -18.00 10.64 4.97
C LYS A 252 -19.42 11.21 5.04
N ASN A 253 -19.93 11.45 6.24
CA ASN A 253 -21.30 11.93 6.46
C ASN A 253 -21.53 13.32 5.84
N ILE A 254 -20.62 14.28 6.08
CA ILE A 254 -20.76 15.63 5.51
C ILE A 254 -20.62 15.61 3.99
N CYS A 255 -19.67 14.85 3.44
CA CYS A 255 -19.47 14.75 2.01
C CYS A 255 -20.68 14.13 1.30
N TYR A 256 -21.28 13.05 1.82
CA TYR A 256 -22.50 12.49 1.22
C TYR A 256 -23.70 13.45 1.29
N ARG A 257 -23.84 14.17 2.41
CA ARG A 257 -24.90 15.18 2.55
C ARG A 257 -24.79 16.24 1.47
N TYR A 258 -23.60 16.82 1.28
CA TYR A 258 -23.41 17.88 0.28
C TYR A 258 -23.34 17.36 -1.16
N ALA A 259 -22.92 16.10 -1.38
CA ALA A 259 -23.03 15.45 -2.69
C ALA A 259 -24.50 15.26 -3.10
N SER A 260 -25.37 14.92 -2.16
CA SER A 260 -26.81 14.81 -2.42
C SER A 260 -27.45 16.19 -2.64
N GLN A 261 -27.08 17.18 -1.82
CA GLN A 261 -27.59 18.54 -1.95
C GLN A 261 -27.12 19.27 -3.21
N SER A 262 -25.95 18.90 -3.75
CA SER A 262 -25.45 19.53 -4.99
C SER A 262 -26.35 19.25 -6.19
N GLY A 263 -27.22 18.22 -6.12
CA GLY A 263 -28.14 17.86 -7.20
C GLY A 263 -27.42 17.56 -8.51
N LEU A 264 -26.18 17.06 -8.42
CA LEU A 264 -25.31 16.90 -9.57
C LEU A 264 -25.87 15.78 -10.46
N THR A 265 -26.16 16.12 -11.71
CA THR A 265 -26.74 15.22 -12.70
C THR A 265 -25.91 15.28 -13.98
N VAL A 266 -26.09 14.29 -14.86
CA VAL A 266 -25.45 14.29 -16.18
C VAL A 266 -26.54 14.15 -17.23
N SER A 267 -26.58 15.12 -18.13
CA SER A 267 -27.44 15.14 -19.30
C SER A 267 -26.58 15.08 -20.57
N VAL A 268 -27.23 14.82 -21.70
CA VAL A 268 -26.58 14.94 -23.00
C VAL A 268 -26.04 16.37 -23.16
N ASP A 269 -26.80 17.42 -22.82
CA ASP A 269 -26.42 18.81 -23.06
C ASP A 269 -25.21 19.32 -22.28
N ASP A 270 -24.82 18.63 -21.20
CA ASP A 270 -23.59 18.93 -20.44
C ASP A 270 -22.32 18.60 -21.23
N VAL A 271 -22.43 17.69 -22.22
CA VAL A 271 -21.31 17.21 -23.02
C VAL A 271 -21.23 17.93 -24.37
N LYS A 272 -20.79 19.19 -24.38
CA LYS A 272 -20.76 19.99 -25.62
C LYS A 272 -19.60 19.60 -26.54
N THR A 273 -19.91 19.43 -27.82
CA THR A 273 -18.92 19.23 -28.88
C THR A 273 -18.32 20.57 -29.29
N PRO A 274 -16.99 20.70 -29.44
CA PRO A 274 -16.36 21.97 -29.77
C PRO A 274 -16.86 22.51 -31.10
N LYS A 275 -17.28 23.78 -31.17
CA LYS A 275 -17.73 24.38 -32.44
C LYS A 275 -16.60 24.42 -33.46
N ALA A 276 -15.36 24.58 -32.99
CA ALA A 276 -14.15 24.59 -33.81
C ALA A 276 -13.78 23.23 -34.41
N LYS A 277 -14.35 22.11 -33.91
CA LYS A 277 -14.00 20.74 -34.31
C LYS A 277 -13.97 20.55 -35.83
N ARG A 278 -15.03 20.98 -36.52
CA ARG A 278 -15.16 20.79 -37.97
C ARG A 278 -14.06 21.53 -38.75
N GLY A 279 -13.76 22.77 -38.36
CA GLY A 279 -12.69 23.56 -38.98
C GLY A 279 -11.30 22.95 -38.78
N ILE A 280 -11.02 22.41 -37.59
CA ILE A 280 -9.77 21.70 -37.29
C ILE A 280 -9.65 20.45 -38.18
N LEU A 281 -10.70 19.62 -38.23
CA LEU A 281 -10.71 18.39 -39.02
C LEU A 281 -10.54 18.65 -40.52
N ASP A 282 -11.23 19.64 -41.07
CA ASP A 282 -11.12 20.00 -42.49
C ASP A 282 -9.69 20.46 -42.84
N GLY A 283 -8.99 21.12 -41.92
CA GLY A 283 -7.60 21.53 -42.06
C GLY A 283 -6.64 20.34 -42.16
N TYR A 284 -6.78 19.38 -41.25
CA TYR A 284 -5.95 18.16 -41.23
C TYR A 284 -6.30 17.17 -42.35
N GLU A 285 -7.55 17.12 -42.78
CA GLU A 285 -7.98 16.29 -43.91
C GLU A 285 -7.30 16.71 -45.22
N LYS A 286 -7.17 18.02 -45.47
CA LYS A 286 -6.39 18.55 -46.60
C LYS A 286 -4.90 18.19 -46.52
N GLN A 287 -4.34 18.08 -45.32
CA GLN A 287 -2.94 17.65 -45.15
C GLN A 287 -2.78 16.16 -45.45
N ALA A 288 -3.69 15.32 -44.95
CA ALA A 288 -3.71 13.89 -45.26
C ALA A 288 -3.89 13.65 -46.77
N GLU A 289 -4.76 14.41 -47.44
CA GLU A 289 -4.96 14.31 -48.89
C GLU A 289 -3.70 14.70 -49.68
N LYS A 290 -2.91 15.68 -49.21
CA LYS A 290 -1.61 16.01 -49.81
C LYS A 290 -0.63 14.84 -49.74
N VAL A 291 -0.57 14.16 -48.59
CA VAL A 291 0.30 12.99 -48.36
C VAL A 291 -0.14 11.83 -49.27
N GLU A 292 -1.44 11.56 -49.36
CA GLU A 292 -1.98 10.54 -50.28
C GLU A 292 -1.70 10.88 -51.76
N ASN A 293 -1.77 12.17 -52.14
CA ASN A 293 -1.40 12.61 -53.49
C ASN A 293 0.10 12.47 -53.77
N GLN A 294 0.98 12.69 -52.79
CA GLN A 294 2.41 12.44 -52.92
C GLN A 294 2.71 10.95 -53.11
N PHE A 295 1.98 10.09 -52.40
CA PHE A 295 2.08 8.64 -52.57
C PHE A 295 1.62 8.20 -53.97
N ARG A 296 0.48 8.70 -54.46
CA ARG A 296 -0.01 8.42 -55.82
C ARG A 296 0.94 8.89 -56.93
N ARG A 297 1.72 9.95 -56.67
CA ARG A 297 2.77 10.45 -57.58
C ARG A 297 4.10 9.70 -57.45
N GLY A 298 4.22 8.74 -56.54
CA GLY A 298 5.43 7.96 -56.30
C GLY A 298 6.56 8.73 -55.59
N ILE A 299 6.24 9.85 -54.93
CA ILE A 299 7.24 10.69 -54.22
C ILE A 299 7.64 10.06 -52.88
N ILE A 300 6.69 9.39 -52.23
CA ILE A 300 6.88 8.75 -50.91
C ILE A 300 6.50 7.28 -50.98
N THR A 301 7.06 6.49 -50.06
CA THR A 301 6.74 5.06 -49.90
C THR A 301 5.48 4.84 -49.05
N ASP A 302 4.90 3.63 -49.09
CA ASP A 302 3.71 3.32 -48.26
C ASP A 302 4.01 3.40 -46.75
N GLY A 303 5.23 3.03 -46.33
CA GLY A 303 5.65 3.13 -44.94
C GLY A 303 5.70 4.58 -44.45
N GLU A 304 6.30 5.47 -45.26
CA GLU A 304 6.36 6.91 -44.97
C GLU A 304 4.97 7.54 -44.98
N ARG A 305 4.11 7.16 -45.93
CA ARG A 305 2.70 7.60 -45.98
C ARG A 305 2.00 7.32 -44.67
N ARG A 306 2.01 6.06 -44.21
CA ARG A 306 1.34 5.67 -42.95
C ARG A 306 1.90 6.43 -41.76
N GLN A 307 3.22 6.59 -41.67
CA GLN A 307 3.83 7.29 -40.54
C GLN A 307 3.50 8.78 -40.54
N GLN A 308 3.39 9.41 -41.71
CA GLN A 308 2.96 10.81 -41.83
C GLN A 308 1.47 10.96 -41.51
N GLU A 309 0.60 10.10 -42.03
CA GLU A 309 -0.84 10.10 -41.72
C GLU A 309 -1.09 9.93 -40.21
N VAL A 310 -0.40 8.99 -39.56
CA VAL A 310 -0.50 8.79 -38.11
C VAL A 310 -0.09 10.05 -37.35
N ARG A 311 0.99 10.72 -37.76
CA ARG A 311 1.44 11.97 -37.14
C ARG A 311 0.40 13.09 -37.28
N ILE A 312 -0.15 13.28 -38.49
CA ILE A 312 -1.17 14.28 -38.81
C ILE A 312 -2.41 14.07 -37.92
N TRP A 313 -2.94 12.84 -37.87
CA TRP A 313 -4.15 12.56 -37.10
C TRP A 313 -3.94 12.53 -35.59
N THR A 314 -2.73 12.22 -35.13
CA THR A 314 -2.37 12.35 -33.70
C THR A 314 -2.37 13.82 -33.29
N ALA A 315 -1.80 14.72 -34.12
CA ALA A 315 -1.86 16.16 -33.89
C ALA A 315 -3.31 16.67 -33.90
N ALA A 316 -4.10 16.28 -34.90
CA ALA A 316 -5.52 16.65 -34.98
C ALA A 316 -6.31 16.26 -33.72
N THR A 317 -6.03 15.07 -33.18
CA THR A 317 -6.69 14.59 -31.95
C THR A 317 -6.31 15.43 -30.72
N ALA A 318 -5.07 15.93 -30.66
CA ALA A 318 -4.60 16.80 -29.59
C ALA A 318 -5.23 18.20 -29.67
N ASP A 319 -5.27 18.81 -30.86
CA ASP A 319 -5.88 20.12 -31.08
C ASP A 319 -7.38 20.12 -30.76
N VAL A 320 -8.10 19.05 -31.15
CA VAL A 320 -9.52 18.88 -30.79
C VAL A 320 -9.69 18.75 -29.28
N GLN A 321 -8.76 18.09 -28.59
CA GLN A 321 -8.79 17.97 -27.13
C GLN A 321 -8.60 19.34 -26.45
N GLU A 322 -7.65 20.14 -26.90
CA GLU A 322 -7.40 21.48 -26.35
C GLU A 322 -8.59 22.42 -26.55
N ALA A 323 -9.17 22.42 -27.76
CA ALA A 323 -10.38 23.19 -28.07
C ALA A 323 -11.57 22.78 -27.18
N MET A 324 -11.68 21.48 -26.89
CA MET A 324 -12.68 20.94 -25.98
C MET A 324 -12.47 21.42 -24.55
N GLU A 325 -11.25 21.30 -24.02
CA GLU A 325 -10.91 21.74 -22.66
C GLU A 325 -11.20 23.23 -22.42
N ALA A 326 -10.93 24.08 -23.43
CA ALA A 326 -11.24 25.50 -23.36
C ALA A 326 -12.74 25.79 -23.27
N GLU A 327 -13.57 25.10 -24.06
CA GLU A 327 -15.03 25.26 -24.00
C GLU A 327 -15.62 24.74 -22.68
N PHE A 328 -15.11 23.62 -22.14
CA PHE A 328 -15.58 23.09 -20.84
C PHE A 328 -15.28 24.05 -19.69
N LYS A 329 -14.06 24.62 -19.64
CA LYS A 329 -13.70 25.60 -18.59
C LYS A 329 -14.49 26.90 -18.67
N ALA A 330 -14.95 27.27 -19.86
CA ALA A 330 -15.80 28.44 -20.05
C ALA A 330 -17.24 28.23 -19.57
N LEU A 331 -17.70 26.97 -19.48
CA LEU A 331 -19.04 26.65 -19.00
C LEU A 331 -19.09 26.72 -17.49
N HIS A 332 -19.82 27.72 -16.99
CA HIS A 332 -20.08 27.85 -15.57
C HIS A 332 -20.92 26.67 -15.06
N PHE A 333 -20.49 26.05 -13.96
CA PHE A 333 -21.18 24.97 -13.25
C PHE A 333 -21.53 23.74 -14.11
N ASN A 334 -20.62 23.30 -15.00
CA ASN A 334 -20.81 22.04 -15.72
C ASN A 334 -20.58 20.82 -14.79
N PRO A 335 -21.56 19.92 -14.62
CA PRO A 335 -21.42 18.71 -13.81
C PRO A 335 -20.24 17.81 -14.23
N VAL A 336 -20.01 17.69 -15.54
CA VAL A 336 -18.98 16.81 -16.10
C VAL A 336 -17.58 17.37 -15.79
N ASP A 337 -17.42 18.69 -15.90
CA ASP A 337 -16.18 19.36 -15.50
C ASP A 337 -15.94 19.21 -13.99
N MET A 338 -16.98 19.28 -13.15
CA MET A 338 -16.85 19.06 -11.71
C MET A 338 -16.40 17.63 -11.38
N MET A 339 -16.94 16.60 -12.06
CA MET A 339 -16.53 15.21 -11.83
C MET A 339 -15.04 14.98 -12.17
N ILE A 340 -14.59 15.53 -13.31
CA ILE A 340 -13.20 15.38 -13.77
C ILE A 340 -12.25 16.28 -12.97
N GLY A 341 -12.63 17.55 -12.75
CA GLY A 341 -11.85 18.56 -12.05
C GLY A 341 -11.64 18.27 -10.56
N SER A 342 -12.60 17.59 -9.92
CA SER A 342 -12.45 17.05 -8.56
C SER A 342 -11.59 15.78 -8.50
N GLY A 343 -11.38 15.12 -9.64
CA GLY A 343 -10.70 13.82 -9.72
C GLY A 343 -11.53 12.66 -9.15
N ALA A 344 -12.84 12.85 -8.96
CA ALA A 344 -13.75 11.84 -8.46
C ALA A 344 -13.95 10.71 -9.47
N ARG A 345 -14.27 11.06 -10.72
CA ARG A 345 -14.50 10.10 -11.80
C ARG A 345 -14.27 10.73 -13.16
N GLY A 346 -13.70 9.94 -14.08
CA GLY A 346 -13.46 10.35 -15.47
C GLY A 346 -12.05 10.89 -15.70
N ASN A 347 -11.60 10.78 -16.94
CA ASN A 347 -10.35 11.35 -17.42
C ASN A 347 -10.64 12.22 -18.65
N MET A 348 -9.84 13.26 -18.88
CA MET A 348 -9.92 14.11 -20.07
C MET A 348 -9.79 13.31 -21.38
N THR A 349 -9.01 12.23 -21.38
CA THR A 349 -8.92 11.32 -22.53
C THR A 349 -10.25 10.59 -22.81
N GLN A 350 -11.01 10.22 -21.77
CA GLN A 350 -12.35 9.63 -21.94
C GLN A 350 -13.33 10.70 -22.42
N MET A 351 -13.25 11.91 -21.86
CA MET A 351 -14.08 13.03 -22.27
C MET A 351 -13.90 13.37 -23.75
N ARG A 352 -12.65 13.33 -24.23
CA ARG A 352 -12.31 13.49 -25.65
C ARG A 352 -13.04 12.48 -26.53
N GLN A 353 -13.22 11.24 -26.09
CA GLN A 353 -13.95 10.23 -26.87
C GLN A 353 -15.46 10.50 -26.92
N ILE A 354 -16.03 11.13 -25.88
CA ILE A 354 -17.46 11.42 -25.81
C ILE A 354 -17.81 12.69 -26.61
N ALA A 355 -17.01 13.76 -26.49
CA ALA A 355 -17.33 15.09 -27.04
C ALA A 355 -16.42 15.56 -28.18
N GLY A 356 -15.18 15.10 -28.21
CA GLY A 356 -14.19 15.49 -29.23
C GLY A 356 -14.25 14.58 -30.45
N MET A 357 -13.32 13.65 -30.50
CA MET A 357 -13.25 12.56 -31.48
C MET A 357 -12.57 11.35 -30.84
N ARG A 358 -12.86 10.15 -31.33
CA ARG A 358 -12.20 8.94 -30.81
C ARG A 358 -10.74 8.83 -31.24
N GLY A 359 -10.42 9.28 -32.46
CA GLY A 359 -9.05 9.32 -32.98
C GLY A 359 -8.62 8.02 -33.66
N LEU A 360 -7.32 7.77 -33.70
CA LEU A 360 -6.73 6.57 -34.31
C LEU A 360 -6.91 5.35 -33.39
N VAL A 361 -7.11 4.18 -34.01
CA VAL A 361 -7.25 2.89 -33.32
C VAL A 361 -6.16 1.93 -33.80
N ALA A 362 -5.64 1.12 -32.89
CA ALA A 362 -4.67 0.07 -33.21
C ALA A 362 -5.36 -1.21 -33.69
N ASN A 363 -4.73 -1.89 -34.66
CA ASN A 363 -5.11 -3.24 -35.06
C ASN A 363 -4.65 -4.26 -33.97
N PRO A 364 -5.07 -5.55 -34.04
CA PRO A 364 -4.63 -6.57 -33.08
C PRO A 364 -3.10 -6.77 -33.01
N ARG A 365 -2.39 -6.49 -34.11
CA ARG A 365 -0.92 -6.57 -34.20
C ARG A 365 -0.20 -5.40 -33.53
N GLY A 366 -0.91 -4.31 -33.21
CA GLY A 366 -0.36 -3.09 -32.62
C GLY A 366 -0.11 -1.96 -33.62
N ASP A 367 -0.33 -2.18 -34.93
CA ASP A 367 -0.17 -1.12 -35.92
C ASP A 367 -1.37 -0.16 -35.89
N MET A 368 -1.09 1.14 -35.99
CA MET A 368 -2.12 2.16 -36.07
C MET A 368 -2.83 2.09 -37.43
N ILE A 369 -4.16 2.06 -37.43
CA ILE A 369 -4.96 2.13 -38.65
C ILE A 369 -4.93 3.58 -39.14
N PRO A 370 -4.47 3.87 -40.36
CA PRO A 370 -4.29 5.25 -40.86
C PRO A 370 -5.60 6.02 -41.07
N ARG A 371 -6.75 5.35 -40.95
CA ARG A 371 -8.08 5.97 -40.98
C ARG A 371 -8.58 6.21 -39.55
N PRO A 372 -8.68 7.47 -39.09
CA PRO A 372 -9.19 7.78 -37.76
C PRO A 372 -10.72 7.68 -37.71
N ILE A 373 -11.23 7.59 -36.49
CA ILE A 373 -12.66 7.77 -36.19
C ILE A 373 -12.87 9.25 -35.87
N LYS A 374 -13.59 9.95 -36.75
CA LYS A 374 -13.83 11.41 -36.67
C LYS A 374 -15.02 11.73 -35.77
N SER A 375 -16.00 10.81 -35.74
CA SER A 375 -17.19 10.92 -34.89
C SER A 375 -16.84 10.70 -33.42
N ASN A 376 -17.73 11.13 -32.54
CA ASN A 376 -17.66 10.89 -31.10
C ASN A 376 -18.91 10.13 -30.61
N PHE A 377 -18.94 9.71 -29.35
CA PHE A 377 -20.09 8.96 -28.83
C PHE A 377 -21.38 9.78 -28.76
N ARG A 378 -21.30 11.11 -28.62
CA ARG A 378 -22.49 11.99 -28.63
C ARG A 378 -23.14 12.05 -30.02
N GLU A 379 -22.34 12.17 -31.07
CA GLU A 379 -22.78 12.24 -32.47
C GLU A 379 -23.23 10.87 -33.00
N GLY A 380 -22.70 9.80 -32.42
CA GLY A 380 -22.89 8.43 -32.88
C GLY A 380 -21.79 8.02 -33.87
N LEU A 381 -21.47 6.72 -33.89
CA LEU A 381 -20.45 6.15 -34.76
C LEU A 381 -21.10 5.56 -36.01
N GLN A 382 -20.48 5.78 -37.18
CA GLN A 382 -20.88 5.06 -38.38
C GLN A 382 -20.54 3.57 -38.28
N THR A 383 -21.22 2.71 -39.05
CA THR A 383 -20.99 1.26 -39.04
C THR A 383 -19.53 0.87 -39.23
N LEU A 384 -18.83 1.53 -40.15
CA LEU A 384 -17.41 1.27 -40.41
C LEU A 384 -16.52 1.75 -39.26
N GLU A 385 -16.78 2.93 -38.69
CA GLU A 385 -16.04 3.45 -37.54
C GLU A 385 -16.22 2.55 -36.31
N TYR A 386 -17.45 2.09 -36.08
CA TYR A 386 -17.75 1.14 -35.02
C TYR A 386 -17.02 -0.19 -35.23
N PHE A 387 -17.01 -0.71 -36.46
CA PHE A 387 -16.28 -1.93 -36.80
C PHE A 387 -14.77 -1.79 -36.56
N ILE A 388 -14.16 -0.67 -36.97
CA ILE A 388 -12.73 -0.37 -36.76
C ILE A 388 -12.38 -0.29 -35.27
N ALA A 389 -13.32 0.15 -34.42
CA ALA A 389 -13.13 0.19 -32.98
C ALA A 389 -13.16 -1.18 -32.28
N THR A 390 -13.78 -2.20 -32.90
CA THR A 390 -14.00 -3.50 -32.24
C THR A 390 -12.74 -4.30 -31.94
N PRO A 391 -11.69 -4.37 -32.79
CA PRO A 391 -10.54 -5.24 -32.53
C PRO A 391 -9.74 -4.78 -31.31
N GLY A 392 -9.57 -3.47 -31.13
CA GLY A 392 -8.89 -2.90 -29.95
C GLY A 392 -9.65 -3.20 -28.65
N ALA A 393 -10.98 -2.98 -28.65
CA ALA A 393 -11.81 -3.30 -27.49
C ALA A 393 -11.79 -4.80 -27.13
N ARG A 394 -11.88 -5.68 -28.14
CA ARG A 394 -11.80 -7.13 -27.94
C ARG A 394 -10.44 -7.55 -27.41
N LYS A 395 -9.35 -7.01 -27.95
CA LYS A 395 -7.99 -7.28 -27.47
C LYS A 395 -7.84 -6.89 -26.00
N GLY A 396 -8.32 -5.71 -25.61
CA GLY A 396 -8.30 -5.27 -24.21
C GLY A 396 -9.04 -6.22 -23.26
N LEU A 397 -10.22 -6.71 -23.65
CA LEU A 397 -10.99 -7.70 -22.89
C LEU A 397 -10.25 -9.05 -22.76
N VAL A 398 -9.69 -9.55 -23.87
CA VAL A 398 -8.96 -10.82 -23.89
C VAL A 398 -7.66 -10.74 -23.11
N ASP A 399 -6.88 -9.67 -23.28
CA ASP A 399 -5.65 -9.42 -22.53
C ASP A 399 -5.93 -9.34 -21.02
N THR A 400 -7.03 -8.72 -20.61
CA THR A 400 -7.43 -8.66 -19.20
C THR A 400 -7.72 -10.07 -18.65
N ALA A 401 -8.49 -10.88 -19.38
CA ALA A 401 -8.83 -12.23 -18.94
C ALA A 401 -7.59 -13.15 -18.85
N LEU A 402 -6.68 -13.09 -19.84
CA LEU A 402 -5.50 -13.94 -19.88
C LEU A 402 -4.42 -13.49 -18.88
N ARG A 403 -4.09 -12.20 -18.85
CA ARG A 403 -2.97 -11.69 -18.05
C ARG A 403 -3.24 -11.64 -16.55
N THR A 404 -4.51 -11.71 -16.15
CA THR A 404 -4.86 -11.86 -14.72
C THR A 404 -4.27 -13.15 -14.14
N ALA A 405 -4.25 -14.25 -14.92
CA ALA A 405 -3.63 -15.50 -14.50
C ALA A 405 -2.10 -15.36 -14.35
N ASP A 406 -1.44 -14.67 -15.28
CA ASP A 406 0.00 -14.44 -15.23
C ASP A 406 0.43 -13.63 -14.00
N SER A 407 -0.34 -12.60 -13.63
CA SER A 407 -0.07 -11.82 -12.43
C SER A 407 -0.28 -12.60 -11.14
N GLY A 408 -1.35 -13.41 -11.07
CA GLY A 408 -1.57 -14.30 -9.93
C GLY A 408 -0.42 -15.30 -9.78
N TYR A 409 0.10 -15.79 -10.91
CA TYR A 409 1.23 -16.71 -10.93
C TYR A 409 2.56 -16.04 -10.49
N LEU A 410 2.82 -14.80 -10.90
CA LEU A 410 3.96 -14.03 -10.38
C LEU A 410 3.87 -13.87 -8.86
N THR A 411 2.70 -13.47 -8.35
CA THR A 411 2.46 -13.28 -6.91
C THR A 411 2.73 -14.56 -6.12
N ARG A 412 2.28 -15.71 -6.65
CA ARG A 412 2.61 -17.02 -6.08
C ARG A 412 4.12 -17.29 -6.02
N ARG A 413 4.84 -17.07 -7.12
CA ARG A 413 6.31 -17.27 -7.15
C ARG A 413 7.05 -16.37 -6.17
N LEU A 414 6.59 -15.14 -6.01
CA LEU A 414 7.14 -14.22 -5.01
C LEU A 414 6.91 -14.74 -3.59
N HIS A 415 5.73 -15.30 -3.30
CA HIS A 415 5.47 -15.95 -2.01
C HIS A 415 6.38 -17.16 -1.77
N ASP A 416 6.52 -18.03 -2.77
CA ASP A 416 7.35 -19.25 -2.65
C ASP A 416 8.81 -18.93 -2.32
N VAL A 417 9.34 -17.78 -2.78
CA VAL A 417 10.70 -17.32 -2.46
C VAL A 417 10.78 -16.56 -1.13
N ALA A 418 9.76 -15.75 -0.81
CA ALA A 418 9.85 -14.80 0.29
C ALA A 418 9.30 -15.32 1.62
N GLN A 419 8.56 -16.43 1.65
CA GLN A 419 7.84 -16.91 2.84
C GLN A 419 8.73 -17.14 4.10
N GLU A 420 10.02 -17.44 3.93
CA GLU A 420 10.96 -17.65 5.06
C GLU A 420 11.45 -16.33 5.69
N LEU A 421 11.18 -15.19 5.05
CA LEU A 421 11.63 -13.87 5.53
C LEU A 421 10.70 -13.33 6.61
N ILE A 422 11.09 -13.60 7.86
CA ILE A 422 10.43 -13.12 9.08
C ILE A 422 11.42 -12.24 9.85
N VAL A 423 10.91 -11.25 10.58
CA VAL A 423 11.74 -10.45 11.50
C VAL A 423 11.97 -11.23 12.79
N ARG A 424 13.22 -11.63 13.06
CA ARG A 424 13.56 -12.50 14.22
C ARG A 424 14.47 -11.85 15.26
N GLU A 425 15.26 -10.87 14.85
CA GLU A 425 16.25 -10.19 15.70
C GLU A 425 15.98 -8.67 15.70
N ASP A 426 16.32 -7.96 16.78
CA ASP A 426 16.17 -6.50 16.81
C ASP A 426 17.27 -5.81 15.99
N ASP A 427 18.53 -6.23 16.19
CA ASP A 427 19.69 -5.65 15.52
C ASP A 427 20.76 -6.72 15.21
N CYS A 428 21.10 -6.86 13.93
CA CYS A 428 22.17 -7.77 13.49
C CYS A 428 23.58 -7.17 13.59
N GLY A 429 23.73 -5.91 14.03
CA GLY A 429 25.04 -5.26 14.23
C GLY A 429 25.82 -4.93 12.95
N THR A 430 25.24 -5.12 11.76
CA THR A 430 25.93 -4.88 10.48
C THR A 430 26.41 -3.43 10.34
N THR A 431 27.65 -3.28 9.85
CA THR A 431 28.25 -1.99 9.44
C THR A 431 28.11 -1.74 7.94
N LEU A 432 27.38 -2.61 7.24
CA LEU A 432 27.09 -2.51 5.82
C LEU A 432 25.73 -1.84 5.63
N GLY A 433 25.64 -1.01 4.59
CA GLY A 433 24.42 -0.32 4.20
C GLY A 433 24.52 0.19 2.79
N VAL A 434 23.38 0.69 2.29
CA VAL A 434 23.16 1.14 0.92
C VAL A 434 23.24 2.67 0.87
N TRP A 435 23.83 3.20 -0.19
CA TRP A 435 23.83 4.64 -0.45
C TRP A 435 22.52 5.04 -1.12
N VAL A 436 21.84 6.03 -0.55
CA VAL A 436 20.73 6.73 -1.18
C VAL A 436 21.29 8.04 -1.72
N GLU A 437 21.33 8.15 -3.05
CA GLU A 437 21.80 9.34 -3.76
C GLU A 437 20.66 10.33 -4.02
N ASN A 438 21.04 11.57 -4.37
CA ASN A 438 20.13 12.66 -4.69
C ASN A 438 19.16 13.02 -3.56
N VAL A 439 19.67 13.05 -2.32
CA VAL A 439 18.92 13.58 -1.19
C VAL A 439 18.86 15.10 -1.35
N GLY A 440 17.70 15.61 -1.76
CA GLY A 440 17.49 17.02 -2.03
C GLY A 440 16.07 17.30 -2.53
N ALA A 441 15.73 18.58 -2.69
CA ALA A 441 14.43 18.97 -3.19
C ALA A 441 14.20 18.53 -4.65
N ASP A 442 13.03 17.98 -4.94
CA ASP A 442 12.62 17.68 -6.30
C ASP A 442 12.67 18.93 -7.18
N THR A 443 13.29 18.82 -8.34
CA THR A 443 13.26 19.87 -9.37
C THR A 443 12.23 19.54 -10.44
N ALA A 444 11.96 20.47 -11.35
CA ALA A 444 11.03 20.24 -12.47
C ALA A 444 11.43 19.04 -13.35
N ASN A 445 12.72 18.71 -13.43
CA ASN A 445 13.25 17.65 -14.30
C ASN A 445 13.74 16.40 -13.54
N THR A 446 14.07 16.51 -12.25
CA THR A 446 14.57 15.39 -11.44
C THR A 446 13.76 15.22 -10.16
N ARG A 447 13.21 14.02 -9.97
CA ARG A 447 12.58 13.61 -8.70
C ARG A 447 13.50 12.65 -7.95
N ALA A 448 13.72 12.95 -6.68
CA ALA A 448 14.57 12.15 -5.80
C ALA A 448 13.86 10.90 -5.25
N TYR A 449 12.51 10.91 -5.23
CA TYR A 449 11.67 9.81 -4.74
C TYR A 449 12.02 9.36 -3.30
N LEU A 450 12.42 10.31 -2.45
CA LEU A 450 12.84 10.05 -1.06
C LEU A 450 11.77 9.34 -0.22
N GLU A 451 10.50 9.59 -0.54
CA GLU A 451 9.35 8.91 0.06
C GLU A 451 9.38 7.37 -0.10
N THR A 452 10.00 6.86 -1.17
CA THR A 452 10.13 5.41 -1.43
C THR A 452 11.53 4.87 -1.12
N LYS A 453 12.55 5.73 -1.21
CA LYS A 453 13.96 5.37 -1.03
C LYS A 453 14.41 5.48 0.42
N LEU A 454 14.06 6.55 1.13
CA LEU A 454 14.62 6.93 2.43
C LEU A 454 13.61 6.78 3.59
N PHE A 455 12.35 7.12 3.36
CA PHE A 455 11.30 7.05 4.39
C PHE A 455 11.26 5.69 5.09
N GLY A 456 11.14 5.69 6.42
CA GLY A 456 11.02 4.47 7.21
C GLY A 456 12.24 3.54 7.18
N ARG A 457 13.41 4.03 6.77
CA ARG A 457 14.69 3.33 6.91
C ARG A 457 15.51 3.88 8.08
N ALA A 458 16.38 3.04 8.64
CA ALA A 458 17.30 3.45 9.69
C ALA A 458 18.63 3.97 9.11
N LEU A 459 19.13 5.08 9.67
CA LEU A 459 20.45 5.62 9.32
C LEU A 459 21.57 4.68 9.79
N LEU A 460 22.60 4.46 8.96
CA LEU A 460 23.74 3.61 9.32
C LEU A 460 24.81 4.38 10.11
N ASN A 461 25.02 5.65 9.77
CA ASN A 461 26.03 6.52 10.35
C ASN A 461 25.35 7.76 10.94
N ASP A 462 26.02 8.40 11.89
CA ASP A 462 25.64 9.73 12.36
C ASP A 462 25.73 10.75 11.21
N ILE A 463 24.75 11.64 11.10
CA ILE A 463 24.70 12.68 10.06
C ILE A 463 24.75 14.03 10.74
N GLU A 464 25.81 14.78 10.45
CA GLU A 464 25.92 16.19 10.84
C GLU A 464 25.19 17.07 9.84
N LEU A 465 24.17 17.78 10.33
CA LEU A 465 23.45 18.79 9.58
C LEU A 465 24.25 20.11 9.51
N SER A 466 23.80 21.00 8.63
CA SER A 466 24.36 22.34 8.40
C SER A 466 24.17 23.28 9.60
N ASP A 467 23.18 23.02 10.46
CA ASP A 467 22.92 23.75 11.70
C ASP A 467 23.81 23.31 12.88
N GLY A 468 24.65 22.28 12.68
CA GLY A 468 25.52 21.71 13.71
C GLY A 468 24.85 20.64 14.58
N SER A 469 23.56 20.33 14.35
CA SER A 469 22.89 19.21 15.00
C SER A 469 23.31 17.88 14.35
N VAL A 470 23.33 16.81 15.15
CA VAL A 470 23.71 15.47 14.69
C VAL A 470 22.53 14.54 14.81
N MET A 471 22.09 13.96 13.71
CA MET A 471 21.14 12.85 13.71
C MET A 471 21.88 11.55 14.08
N PRO A 472 21.49 10.86 15.16
CA PRO A 472 22.24 9.70 15.62
C PRO A 472 22.00 8.48 14.71
N LYS A 473 22.99 7.59 14.71
CA LYS A 473 22.94 6.28 14.07
C LYS A 473 21.73 5.48 14.57
N ASN A 474 21.16 4.69 13.65
CA ASN A 474 19.93 3.90 13.83
C ASN A 474 18.64 4.71 14.02
N THR A 475 18.66 6.04 13.87
CA THR A 475 17.42 6.82 13.80
C THR A 475 16.61 6.39 12.58
N ILE A 476 15.33 6.09 12.78
CA ILE A 476 14.39 5.75 11.71
C ILE A 476 13.86 7.06 11.13
N VAL A 477 14.02 7.24 9.83
CA VAL A 477 13.63 8.47 9.15
C VAL A 477 12.10 8.54 9.02
N GLY A 478 11.46 9.46 9.74
CA GLY A 478 10.07 9.86 9.55
C GLY A 478 9.94 11.07 8.63
N ASP A 479 8.78 11.71 8.64
CA ASP A 479 8.48 12.86 7.76
C ASP A 479 9.31 14.09 8.15
N VAL A 480 9.43 14.35 9.45
CA VAL A 480 10.22 15.47 9.98
C VAL A 480 11.68 15.30 9.62
N GLU A 481 12.25 14.13 9.92
CA GLU A 481 13.66 13.83 9.63
C GLU A 481 13.93 13.91 8.12
N MET A 482 13.01 13.39 7.30
CA MET A 482 13.14 13.46 5.84
C MET A 482 13.14 14.90 5.33
N GLU A 483 12.24 15.76 5.83
CA GLU A 483 12.20 17.17 5.44
C GLU A 483 13.48 17.91 5.83
N THR A 484 14.00 17.68 7.04
CA THR A 484 15.29 18.24 7.46
C THR A 484 16.42 17.78 6.54
N LEU A 485 16.52 16.49 6.22
CA LEU A 485 17.55 15.96 5.32
C LEU A 485 17.38 16.49 3.88
N ARG A 486 16.15 16.73 3.45
CA ARG A 486 15.83 17.23 2.10
C ARG A 486 16.21 18.70 1.91
N LEU A 487 16.07 19.51 2.95
CA LEU A 487 16.33 20.95 2.91
C LEU A 487 17.79 21.31 3.21
N ASP A 488 18.55 20.38 3.79
CA ASP A 488 19.94 20.62 4.17
C ASP A 488 20.90 20.63 2.95
N PRO A 489 21.65 21.72 2.70
CA PRO A 489 22.58 21.82 1.58
C PRO A 489 23.85 20.97 1.73
N LYS A 490 24.20 20.52 2.95
CA LYS A 490 25.39 19.68 3.24
C LYS A 490 25.13 18.22 2.90
N VAL A 491 23.87 17.78 2.87
CA VAL A 491 23.48 16.38 2.69
C VAL A 491 23.06 16.12 1.25
N SER A 492 23.96 15.51 0.45
CA SER A 492 23.65 15.11 -0.94
C SER A 492 23.37 13.60 -1.09
N ARG A 493 23.96 12.80 -0.20
CA ARG A 493 23.80 11.34 -0.14
C ARG A 493 23.80 10.86 1.30
N VAL A 494 22.99 9.85 1.58
CA VAL A 494 22.83 9.27 2.92
C VAL A 494 23.06 7.77 2.88
N ARG A 495 23.73 7.24 3.90
CA ARG A 495 23.94 5.79 4.05
C ARG A 495 22.92 5.20 5.02
N VAL A 496 22.10 4.29 4.52
CA VAL A 496 21.01 3.66 5.28
C VAL A 496 21.23 2.18 5.45
N ARG A 497 20.66 1.61 6.51
CA ARG A 497 20.53 0.17 6.65
C ARG A 497 19.50 -0.35 5.65
N SER A 498 19.78 -1.51 5.08
CA SER A 498 18.89 -2.21 4.16
C SER A 498 18.81 -3.69 4.52
N VAL A 499 17.69 -4.30 4.16
CA VAL A 499 17.47 -5.75 4.27
C VAL A 499 18.49 -6.55 3.44
N VAL A 500 18.98 -5.98 2.34
CA VAL A 500 19.98 -6.62 1.45
C VAL A 500 21.34 -6.80 2.15
N THR A 501 21.69 -5.85 3.02
CA THR A 501 22.93 -5.84 3.80
C THR A 501 22.78 -6.41 5.20
N CYS A 502 21.62 -6.98 5.51
CA CYS A 502 21.31 -7.54 6.82
C CYS A 502 22.09 -8.83 7.06
N ASP A 503 22.75 -8.91 8.22
CA ASP A 503 23.56 -10.06 8.63
C ASP A 503 22.86 -10.96 9.66
N ALA A 504 21.52 -10.92 9.76
CA ALA A 504 20.75 -11.81 10.64
C ALA A 504 20.90 -13.29 10.21
N GLU A 505 20.87 -14.25 11.15
CA GLU A 505 21.02 -15.69 10.85
C GLU A 505 19.85 -16.24 10.05
N VAL A 506 18.64 -16.04 10.56
CA VAL A 506 17.40 -16.48 9.93
C VAL A 506 16.48 -15.28 9.77
N GLY A 507 16.09 -14.99 8.54
CA GLY A 507 15.21 -13.87 8.23
C GLY A 507 15.93 -12.50 8.23
N VAL A 508 15.32 -11.50 8.85
CA VAL A 508 15.76 -10.09 8.82
C VAL A 508 15.76 -9.53 10.24
N CYS A 509 16.60 -8.54 10.54
CA CYS A 509 16.50 -7.79 11.79
C CYS A 509 15.63 -6.54 11.68
N ALA A 510 15.03 -6.11 12.79
CA ALA A 510 14.10 -4.99 12.84
C ALA A 510 14.75 -3.69 12.32
N LYS A 511 15.97 -3.36 12.75
CA LYS A 511 16.67 -2.13 12.31
C LYS A 511 17.06 -2.11 10.83
N CYS A 512 17.35 -3.26 10.20
CA CYS A 512 17.63 -3.31 8.77
C CYS A 512 16.37 -3.16 7.91
N TYR A 513 15.21 -3.54 8.45
CA TYR A 513 13.92 -3.35 7.78
C TYR A 513 13.34 -1.94 8.02
N GLY A 514 13.52 -1.42 9.25
CA GLY A 514 13.07 -0.10 9.70
C GLY A 514 11.60 -0.07 10.10
N ARG A 515 10.87 0.96 9.67
CA ARG A 515 9.46 1.20 9.98
C ARG A 515 8.54 0.23 9.24
N SER A 516 7.52 -0.29 9.92
CA SER A 516 6.39 -0.98 9.32
C SER A 516 5.49 0.02 8.62
N LEU A 517 5.28 -0.19 7.32
CA LEU A 517 4.45 0.68 6.48
C LEU A 517 2.95 0.49 6.76
N ALA A 518 2.55 -0.65 7.32
CA ALA A 518 1.15 -0.90 7.64
C ALA A 518 0.70 -0.21 8.95
N THR A 519 1.61 -0.09 9.92
CA THR A 519 1.28 0.48 11.24
C THR A 519 1.80 1.89 11.43
N GLY A 520 2.77 2.33 10.62
CA GLY A 520 3.48 3.60 10.83
C GLY A 520 4.34 3.59 12.08
N LYS A 521 4.72 2.43 12.62
CA LYS A 521 5.61 2.30 13.78
C LYS A 521 6.81 1.42 13.42
N ASP A 522 7.75 1.28 14.34
CA ASP A 522 8.85 0.34 14.18
C ASP A 522 8.32 -1.09 13.98
N ILE A 523 9.04 -1.87 13.18
CA ILE A 523 8.62 -3.24 12.87
C ILE A 523 8.74 -4.11 14.12
N GLU A 524 7.69 -4.89 14.40
CA GLU A 524 7.67 -5.78 15.55
C GLU A 524 8.30 -7.14 15.20
N LEU A 525 8.86 -7.80 16.22
CA LEU A 525 9.42 -9.13 16.07
C LEU A 525 8.30 -10.14 15.77
N GLY A 526 8.52 -10.97 14.76
CA GLY A 526 7.56 -11.95 14.26
C GLY A 526 6.79 -11.52 13.02
N GLU A 527 6.91 -10.27 12.57
CA GLU A 527 6.19 -9.86 11.37
C GLU A 527 6.73 -10.57 10.10
N ALA A 528 5.83 -11.17 9.33
CA ALA A 528 6.14 -11.93 8.12
C ALA A 528 6.35 -10.99 6.91
N VAL A 529 7.44 -10.21 6.95
CA VAL A 529 7.75 -9.16 5.96
C VAL A 529 7.90 -9.69 4.53
N GLY A 530 8.32 -10.95 4.35
CA GLY A 530 8.40 -11.56 3.03
C GLY A 530 7.04 -11.77 2.35
N VAL A 531 6.03 -12.18 3.13
CA VAL A 531 4.65 -12.35 2.66
C VAL A 531 4.07 -10.98 2.26
N ILE A 532 4.33 -9.95 3.08
CA ILE A 532 3.88 -8.57 2.80
C ILE A 532 4.56 -8.03 1.53
N ALA A 533 5.86 -8.27 1.36
CA ALA A 533 6.59 -7.84 0.18
C ALA A 533 6.08 -8.50 -1.10
N ALA A 534 5.85 -9.82 -1.05
CA ALA A 534 5.30 -10.56 -2.19
C ALA A 534 3.91 -10.01 -2.61
N GLN A 535 3.02 -9.74 -1.65
CA GLN A 535 1.70 -9.14 -1.93
C GLN A 535 1.82 -7.72 -2.47
N SER A 536 2.70 -6.91 -1.88
CA SER A 536 2.89 -5.50 -2.25
C SER A 536 3.45 -5.30 -3.66
N ILE A 537 4.17 -6.30 -4.18
CA ILE A 537 4.66 -6.35 -5.56
C ILE A 537 3.62 -6.99 -6.49
N GLY A 538 2.96 -8.06 -6.03
CA GLY A 538 2.01 -8.85 -6.80
C GLY A 538 0.69 -8.14 -7.10
N GLU A 539 0.08 -7.50 -6.10
CA GLU A 539 -1.23 -6.84 -6.22
C GLU A 539 -1.22 -5.72 -7.27
N PRO A 540 -0.25 -4.78 -7.27
CA PRO A 540 -0.19 -3.81 -8.34
C PRO A 540 0.17 -4.44 -9.68
N GLY A 541 0.92 -5.55 -9.68
CA GLY A 541 1.17 -6.35 -10.88
C GLY A 541 -0.13 -6.79 -11.56
N THR A 542 -1.17 -7.11 -10.79
CA THR A 542 -2.49 -7.46 -11.35
C THR A 542 -3.15 -6.21 -11.93
N GLN A 543 -3.04 -5.08 -11.24
CA GLN A 543 -3.55 -3.80 -11.75
C GLN A 543 -2.85 -3.35 -13.04
N LEU A 544 -1.54 -3.59 -13.20
CA LEU A 544 -0.80 -3.29 -14.43
C LEU A 544 -1.40 -4.02 -15.63
N THR A 545 -1.84 -5.26 -15.43
CA THR A 545 -2.49 -6.04 -16.48
C THR A 545 -3.91 -5.55 -16.77
N MET A 546 -4.68 -5.18 -15.74
CA MET A 546 -6.07 -4.71 -15.88
C MET A 546 -6.18 -3.29 -16.46
N ARG A 547 -5.22 -2.38 -16.19
CA ARG A 547 -5.23 -0.99 -16.73
C ARG A 547 -5.03 -0.92 -18.24
N THR A 548 -4.59 -2.00 -18.88
CA THR A 548 -4.53 -2.09 -20.35
C THR A 548 -5.90 -1.92 -21.01
N PHE A 549 -7.00 -2.08 -20.28
CA PHE A 549 -8.36 -1.85 -20.77
C PHE A 549 -8.60 -0.41 -21.28
N HIS A 550 -8.06 0.60 -20.58
CA HIS A 550 -8.29 2.01 -20.94
C HIS A 550 -7.32 2.54 -22.00
N THR A 551 -6.17 1.90 -22.16
CA THR A 551 -5.10 2.28 -23.11
C THR A 551 -5.05 1.41 -24.36
N GLY A 552 -5.72 0.24 -24.36
CA GLY A 552 -5.71 -0.81 -25.39
C GLY A 552 -6.29 -0.45 -26.77
N GLY A 553 -6.26 0.82 -27.15
CA GLY A 553 -6.63 1.31 -28.47
C GLY A 553 -6.19 2.74 -28.75
N VAL A 554 -5.44 3.39 -27.86
CA VAL A 554 -4.96 4.78 -28.02
C VAL A 554 -3.45 4.76 -28.26
N ALA A 555 -2.98 5.55 -29.23
CA ALA A 555 -1.57 5.63 -29.61
C ALA A 555 -0.67 5.97 -28.39
N GLY A 556 0.38 5.16 -28.17
CA GLY A 556 1.39 5.37 -27.14
C GLY A 556 2.51 4.33 -27.21
N LYS A 557 3.65 4.57 -26.52
CA LYS A 557 4.70 3.55 -26.31
C LYS A 557 4.02 2.27 -25.82
N ASP A 558 4.47 1.13 -26.31
CA ASP A 558 3.87 -0.18 -26.04
C ASP A 558 3.93 -0.50 -24.53
N ILE A 559 2.92 -0.04 -23.79
CA ILE A 559 2.72 -0.23 -22.34
C ILE A 559 2.59 -1.74 -22.02
N ALA A 560 2.35 -2.58 -23.04
CA ALA A 560 2.25 -4.03 -22.91
C ALA A 560 3.51 -4.72 -22.35
N GLY A 561 4.66 -4.05 -22.29
CA GLY A 561 5.90 -4.58 -21.73
C GLY A 561 6.00 -4.61 -20.20
N GLY A 562 5.09 -3.96 -19.46
CA GLY A 562 5.23 -3.75 -18.00
C GLY A 562 5.45 -5.03 -17.18
N LEU A 563 4.41 -5.87 -17.04
CA LEU A 563 4.52 -7.12 -16.28
C LEU A 563 5.55 -8.11 -16.85
N PRO A 564 5.62 -8.35 -18.19
CA PRO A 564 6.65 -9.23 -18.76
C PRO A 564 8.08 -8.79 -18.42
N ARG A 565 8.35 -7.48 -18.37
CA ARG A 565 9.65 -6.95 -17.97
C ARG A 565 9.94 -7.20 -16.49
N VAL A 566 8.95 -7.03 -15.61
CA VAL A 566 9.10 -7.35 -14.18
C VAL A 566 9.40 -8.84 -13.98
N VAL A 567 8.68 -9.73 -14.69
CA VAL A 567 8.93 -11.17 -14.67
C VAL A 567 10.32 -11.51 -15.21
N GLU A 568 10.75 -10.87 -16.30
CA GLU A 568 12.09 -11.04 -16.87
C GLU A 568 13.20 -10.69 -15.87
N LEU A 569 13.04 -9.57 -15.14
CA LEU A 569 13.97 -9.10 -14.12
C LEU A 569 14.03 -10.07 -12.91
N PHE A 570 12.88 -10.45 -12.35
CA PHE A 570 12.85 -11.37 -11.20
C PHE A 570 13.26 -12.81 -11.55
N GLU A 571 13.12 -13.23 -12.80
CA GLU A 571 13.64 -14.52 -13.26
C GLU A 571 15.13 -14.46 -13.67
N ALA A 572 15.79 -13.30 -13.51
CA ALA A 572 17.18 -13.08 -13.93
C ALA A 572 17.46 -13.60 -15.35
N ARG A 573 16.52 -13.33 -16.26
CA ARG A 573 16.63 -13.70 -17.69
C ARG A 573 17.50 -12.68 -18.41
N ASN A 574 18.26 -13.17 -19.39
CA ASN A 574 19.10 -12.31 -20.21
C ASN A 574 18.19 -11.51 -21.16
N PRO A 575 18.29 -10.17 -21.17
CA PRO A 575 17.36 -9.37 -21.93
C PRO A 575 17.65 -9.42 -23.44
N LYS A 576 16.60 -9.34 -24.25
CA LYS A 576 16.75 -9.25 -25.71
C LYS A 576 17.37 -7.91 -26.08
N GLY A 577 18.47 -7.94 -26.85
CA GLY A 577 19.23 -6.74 -27.20
C GLY A 577 19.99 -6.14 -26.01
N SER A 578 20.52 -6.99 -25.12
CA SER A 578 21.34 -6.58 -23.98
C SER A 578 22.49 -5.66 -24.41
N ALA A 579 22.66 -4.55 -23.70
CA ALA A 579 23.80 -3.66 -23.87
C ALA A 579 25.09 -4.40 -23.49
N ARG A 580 26.14 -4.24 -24.31
CA ARG A 580 27.47 -4.74 -23.97
C ARG A 580 28.15 -3.81 -22.97
N LEU A 581 28.72 -4.39 -21.93
CA LEU A 581 29.41 -3.66 -20.87
C LEU A 581 30.92 -3.68 -21.09
N VAL A 582 31.58 -2.64 -20.60
CA VAL A 582 33.04 -2.57 -20.54
C VAL A 582 33.55 -3.51 -19.44
N PRO A 583 34.42 -4.50 -19.72
CA PRO A 583 34.86 -5.49 -18.75
C PRO A 583 35.90 -4.96 -17.76
N ALA A 584 36.73 -4.00 -18.17
CA ALA A 584 37.80 -3.42 -17.37
C ALA A 584 37.93 -1.92 -17.67
N THR A 585 38.34 -1.14 -16.67
CA THR A 585 38.61 0.30 -16.84
C THR A 585 39.83 0.49 -17.73
N GLY A 586 39.75 1.43 -18.69
CA GLY A 586 40.83 1.66 -19.64
C GLY A 586 40.45 2.54 -20.83
N VAL A 587 41.24 2.45 -21.90
CA VAL A 587 41.02 3.21 -23.15
C VAL A 587 40.39 2.30 -24.20
N LEU A 588 39.28 2.77 -24.77
CA LEU A 588 38.53 2.03 -25.79
C LEU A 588 39.01 2.40 -27.20
N ARG A 589 39.29 1.38 -28.03
CA ARG A 589 39.62 1.52 -29.46
C ARG A 589 38.60 0.79 -30.33
N ILE A 590 38.07 1.47 -31.32
CA ILE A 590 37.12 0.91 -32.30
C ILE A 590 37.90 0.55 -33.55
N LEU A 591 37.86 -0.73 -33.94
CA LEU A 591 38.54 -1.25 -35.13
C LEU A 591 37.57 -1.34 -36.33
N GLU A 592 38.13 -1.44 -37.54
CA GLU A 592 37.34 -1.53 -38.77
C GLU A 592 36.56 -2.86 -38.87
N ASP A 593 35.32 -2.79 -39.38
CA ASP A 593 34.41 -3.94 -39.52
C ASP A 593 34.82 -4.79 -40.74
N GLU A 594 35.41 -5.95 -40.49
CA GLU A 594 35.76 -6.94 -41.51
C GLU A 594 34.57 -7.84 -41.93
N GLY A 595 33.33 -7.44 -41.62
CA GLY A 595 32.09 -8.14 -41.98
C GLY A 595 31.57 -9.13 -40.94
N LYS A 596 32.22 -9.23 -39.78
CA LYS A 596 31.79 -10.08 -38.63
C LYS A 596 31.18 -9.28 -37.48
N GLY A 597 31.07 -7.95 -37.61
CA GLY A 597 30.66 -7.04 -36.54
C GLY A 597 31.71 -5.97 -36.30
N ILE A 598 31.42 -4.99 -35.43
CA ILE A 598 32.35 -3.91 -35.08
C ILE A 598 33.22 -4.39 -33.91
N PRO A 599 34.51 -4.76 -34.12
CA PRO A 599 35.42 -5.09 -33.04
C PRO A 599 35.81 -3.86 -32.24
N ILE A 600 35.69 -3.96 -30.91
CA ILE A 600 36.09 -2.95 -29.95
C ILE A 600 37.12 -3.57 -29.02
N LYS A 601 38.30 -2.94 -28.90
CA LYS A 601 39.32 -3.33 -27.94
C LYS A 601 39.32 -2.38 -26.75
N VAL A 602 39.28 -2.93 -25.55
CA VAL A 602 39.48 -2.19 -24.30
C VAL A 602 40.90 -2.51 -23.82
N ILE A 603 41.75 -1.49 -23.77
CA ILE A 603 43.12 -1.60 -23.25
C ILE A 603 43.07 -1.18 -21.79
N ASP A 604 43.29 -2.12 -20.87
CA ASP A 604 43.30 -1.83 -19.44
C ASP A 604 44.57 -1.09 -18.99
N ASP A 605 44.58 -0.65 -17.73
CA ASP A 605 45.74 0.04 -17.13
C ASP A 605 47.00 -0.84 -17.04
N GLN A 606 46.87 -2.17 -17.17
CA GLN A 606 47.98 -3.14 -17.17
C GLN A 606 48.46 -3.49 -18.59
N GLY A 607 47.87 -2.91 -19.63
CA GLY A 607 48.19 -3.16 -21.03
C GLY A 607 47.56 -4.44 -21.62
N GLN A 608 46.61 -5.07 -20.92
CA GLN A 608 45.85 -6.20 -21.42
C GLN A 608 44.75 -5.72 -22.37
N GLU A 609 44.76 -6.25 -23.60
CA GLU A 609 43.72 -5.96 -24.59
C GLU A 609 42.57 -6.98 -24.48
N ILE A 610 41.37 -6.48 -24.17
CA ILE A 610 40.14 -7.30 -24.15
C ILE A 610 39.30 -6.91 -25.38
N GLU A 611 39.07 -7.88 -26.27
CA GLU A 611 38.30 -7.69 -27.50
C GLU A 611 36.83 -8.03 -27.31
N ILE A 612 35.95 -7.14 -27.78
CA ILE A 612 34.49 -7.23 -27.72
C ILE A 612 33.94 -7.03 -29.13
N ILE A 613 33.17 -7.99 -29.64
CA ILE A 613 32.57 -7.89 -30.98
C ILE A 613 31.12 -7.44 -30.84
N LEU A 614 30.80 -6.28 -31.45
CA LEU A 614 29.42 -5.80 -31.53
C LEU A 614 28.73 -6.32 -32.79
N PRO A 615 27.45 -6.73 -32.73
CA PRO A 615 26.68 -7.12 -33.91
C PRO A 615 26.57 -5.98 -34.93
N THR A 616 26.63 -6.31 -36.23
CA THR A 616 26.45 -5.39 -37.35
C THR A 616 25.09 -4.68 -37.25
N GLY A 617 25.10 -3.34 -37.09
CA GLY A 617 23.90 -2.52 -36.85
C GLY A 617 23.75 -1.96 -35.43
N SER A 618 24.61 -2.36 -34.50
CA SER A 618 24.68 -1.75 -33.16
C SER A 618 25.16 -0.31 -33.23
N ARG A 619 24.54 0.60 -32.47
CA ARG A 619 24.99 1.99 -32.35
C ARG A 619 25.86 2.13 -31.09
N PRO A 620 27.19 2.27 -31.21
CA PRO A 620 28.04 2.49 -30.06
C PRO A 620 27.74 3.89 -29.47
N LEU A 621 27.63 3.95 -28.14
CA LEU A 621 27.49 5.21 -27.38
C LEU A 621 28.85 5.87 -27.12
N VAL A 622 29.90 5.04 -27.08
CA VAL A 622 31.28 5.42 -26.80
C VAL A 622 32.01 5.88 -28.06
N LYS A 623 32.98 6.78 -27.89
CA LYS A 623 33.86 7.26 -28.97
C LYS A 623 35.19 6.51 -28.98
N ASP A 624 35.83 6.45 -30.14
CA ASP A 624 37.18 5.94 -30.27
C ASP A 624 38.17 6.81 -29.46
N GLY A 625 39.02 6.17 -28.66
CA GLY A 625 39.96 6.83 -27.75
C GLY A 625 39.34 7.36 -26.45
N GLN A 626 38.09 7.03 -26.13
CA GLN A 626 37.44 7.43 -24.87
C GLN A 626 37.96 6.60 -23.69
N ASN A 627 38.21 7.27 -22.56
CA ASN A 627 38.42 6.61 -21.27
C ASN A 627 37.09 6.11 -20.74
N VAL A 628 37.02 4.82 -20.43
CA VAL A 628 35.80 4.14 -19.97
C VAL A 628 36.06 3.43 -18.64
N GLU A 629 35.03 3.38 -17.80
CA GLU A 629 35.08 2.65 -16.53
C GLU A 629 34.48 1.24 -16.67
N ALA A 630 34.95 0.30 -15.85
CA ALA A 630 34.40 -1.05 -15.78
C ALA A 630 32.88 -1.01 -15.51
N GLY A 631 32.11 -1.64 -16.40
CA GLY A 631 30.65 -1.72 -16.35
C GLY A 631 29.93 -0.53 -16.98
N GLU A 632 30.63 0.36 -17.69
CA GLU A 632 30.01 1.38 -18.54
C GLU A 632 29.37 0.75 -19.79
N ARG A 633 28.34 1.40 -20.35
CA ARG A 633 27.58 0.90 -21.51
C ARG A 633 28.28 1.25 -22.82
N ILE A 634 28.60 0.23 -23.61
CA ILE A 634 29.17 0.39 -24.96
C ILE A 634 28.06 0.66 -25.99
N THR A 635 26.93 -0.06 -25.87
CA THR A 635 25.78 0.04 -26.77
C THR A 635 24.51 0.43 -26.02
N ASP A 636 23.53 0.97 -26.73
CA ASP A 636 22.19 1.18 -26.16
C ASP A 636 21.49 -0.16 -25.86
N GLY A 637 20.63 -0.18 -24.85
CA GLY A 637 19.88 -1.36 -24.42
C GLY A 637 19.83 -1.60 -22.90
N PRO A 638 19.02 -2.58 -22.45
CA PRO A 638 18.98 -3.03 -21.06
C PRO A 638 20.27 -3.75 -20.66
N LEU A 639 20.69 -3.65 -19.40
CA LEU A 639 21.86 -4.37 -18.90
C LEU A 639 21.52 -5.83 -18.59
N ASP A 640 22.47 -6.75 -18.81
CA ASP A 640 22.37 -8.11 -18.29
C ASP A 640 22.83 -8.12 -16.82
N PRO A 641 21.95 -8.45 -15.85
CA PRO A 641 22.32 -8.51 -14.43
C PRO A 641 23.46 -9.49 -14.12
N LYS A 642 23.63 -10.56 -14.90
CA LYS A 642 24.69 -11.55 -14.66
C LYS A 642 26.06 -11.01 -15.06
N GLU A 643 26.12 -10.33 -16.20
CA GLU A 643 27.35 -9.66 -16.66
C GLU A 643 27.72 -8.53 -15.69
N LEU A 644 26.73 -7.74 -15.28
CA LEU A 644 26.90 -6.68 -14.28
C LEU A 644 27.45 -7.21 -12.95
N MET A 645 26.97 -8.37 -12.49
CA MET A 645 27.41 -8.98 -11.23
C MET A 645 28.87 -9.43 -11.26
N VAL A 646 29.36 -9.88 -12.42
CA VAL A 646 30.76 -10.27 -12.58
C VAL A 646 31.67 -9.03 -12.60
N ILE A 647 31.23 -7.93 -13.22
CA ILE A 647 32.06 -6.74 -13.43
C ILE A 647 32.03 -5.80 -12.22
N LYS A 648 30.83 -5.39 -11.77
CA LYS A 648 30.64 -4.40 -10.69
C LYS A 648 30.36 -5.04 -9.32
N GLY A 649 30.10 -6.35 -9.29
CA GLY A 649 29.81 -7.08 -8.06
C GLY A 649 28.33 -7.13 -7.67
N ILE A 650 28.08 -7.72 -6.50
CA ILE A 650 26.73 -8.04 -6.02
C ILE A 650 25.90 -6.79 -5.69
N ARG A 651 26.47 -5.77 -5.04
CA ARG A 651 25.73 -4.61 -4.52
C ARG A 651 25.16 -3.74 -5.63
N GLU A 652 25.99 -3.41 -6.61
CA GLU A 652 25.60 -2.65 -7.80
C GLU A 652 24.52 -3.40 -8.60
N THR A 653 24.62 -4.73 -8.66
CA THR A 653 23.60 -5.57 -9.32
C THR A 653 22.27 -5.55 -8.56
N GLN A 654 22.31 -5.63 -7.23
CA GLN A 654 21.11 -5.56 -6.40
C GLN A 654 20.42 -4.20 -6.54
N GLN A 655 21.18 -3.09 -6.50
CA GLN A 655 20.66 -1.74 -6.73
C GLN A 655 20.07 -1.60 -8.13
N TYR A 656 20.79 -2.08 -9.16
CA TYR A 656 20.29 -2.08 -10.54
C TYR A 656 18.93 -2.79 -10.68
N LEU A 657 18.79 -3.98 -10.09
CA LEU A 657 17.53 -4.73 -10.13
C LEU A 657 16.39 -3.97 -9.43
N VAL A 658 16.67 -3.37 -8.26
CA VAL A 658 15.67 -2.56 -7.55
C VAL A 658 15.24 -1.37 -8.40
N GLU A 659 16.18 -0.63 -8.98
CA GLU A 659 15.88 0.57 -9.77
C GLU A 659 15.13 0.26 -11.07
N GLU A 660 15.48 -0.81 -11.78
CA GLU A 660 14.78 -1.20 -13.00
C GLU A 660 13.36 -1.69 -12.74
N VAL A 661 13.15 -2.52 -11.71
CA VAL A 661 11.80 -2.96 -11.32
C VAL A 661 10.97 -1.74 -10.90
N GLN A 662 11.55 -0.87 -10.07
CA GLN A 662 10.88 0.32 -9.56
C GLN A 662 10.53 1.31 -10.68
N LYS A 663 11.38 1.45 -11.70
CA LYS A 663 11.11 2.25 -12.89
C LYS A 663 9.86 1.77 -13.63
N VAL A 664 9.69 0.45 -13.79
CA VAL A 664 8.50 -0.11 -14.45
C VAL A 664 7.22 0.20 -13.67
N TYR A 665 7.24 0.11 -12.33
CA TYR A 665 6.08 0.46 -11.51
C TYR A 665 5.82 1.98 -11.51
N ARG A 666 6.86 2.81 -11.45
CA ARG A 666 6.75 4.28 -11.49
C ARG A 666 6.21 4.80 -12.82
N ASP A 667 6.66 4.24 -13.95
CA ASP A 667 6.16 4.58 -15.30
C ASP A 667 4.64 4.31 -15.43
N GLN A 668 4.10 3.44 -14.57
CA GLN A 668 2.67 3.09 -14.52
C GLN A 668 1.91 3.82 -13.40
N GLY A 669 2.59 4.72 -12.68
CA GLY A 669 2.02 5.51 -11.60
C GLY A 669 1.67 4.70 -10.35
N VAL A 670 2.33 3.55 -10.13
CA VAL A 670 2.19 2.74 -8.92
C VAL A 670 3.33 3.07 -7.96
N ALA A 671 3.00 3.42 -6.72
CA ALA A 671 3.97 3.64 -5.66
C ALA A 671 4.16 2.34 -4.84
N ILE A 672 5.38 1.80 -4.86
CA ILE A 672 5.82 0.68 -4.03
C ILE A 672 7.09 1.11 -3.32
N HIS A 673 7.25 0.74 -2.06
CA HIS A 673 8.49 1.01 -1.34
C HIS A 673 9.61 0.04 -1.74
N ASP A 674 10.82 0.56 -1.94
CA ASP A 674 12.00 -0.20 -2.37
C ASP A 674 12.35 -1.40 -1.44
N LYS A 675 11.99 -1.34 -0.14
CA LYS A 675 12.26 -2.42 0.83
C LYS A 675 11.63 -3.76 0.42
N HIS A 676 10.47 -3.72 -0.23
CA HIS A 676 9.77 -4.93 -0.71
C HIS A 676 10.55 -5.60 -1.83
N ILE A 677 11.05 -4.82 -2.79
CA ILE A 677 11.84 -5.34 -3.92
C ILE A 677 13.19 -5.85 -3.41
N GLU A 678 13.81 -5.12 -2.48
CA GLU A 678 15.06 -5.51 -1.82
C GLU A 678 14.97 -6.87 -1.11
N LEU A 679 13.85 -7.18 -0.45
CA LEU A 679 13.63 -8.49 0.18
C LEU A 679 13.68 -9.63 -0.83
N ILE A 680 13.08 -9.43 -2.02
CA ILE A 680 13.09 -10.44 -3.10
C ILE A 680 14.49 -10.55 -3.71
N VAL A 681 15.14 -9.41 -3.98
CA VAL A 681 16.50 -9.36 -4.55
C VAL A 681 17.53 -9.99 -3.60
N ARG A 682 17.35 -9.86 -2.28
CA ARG A 682 18.16 -10.57 -1.28
C ARG A 682 18.08 -12.09 -1.47
N GLN A 683 16.88 -12.63 -1.69
CA GLN A 683 16.71 -14.08 -1.93
C GLN A 683 17.31 -14.52 -3.27
N MET A 684 17.23 -13.69 -4.30
CA MET A 684 17.85 -13.97 -5.62
C MET A 684 19.38 -14.08 -5.56
N THR A 685 20.01 -13.45 -4.56
CA THR A 685 21.48 -13.35 -4.42
C THR A 685 22.02 -14.06 -3.17
N ARG A 686 21.20 -14.91 -2.53
CA ARG A 686 21.51 -15.59 -1.26
C ARG A 686 22.60 -16.66 -1.36
N ARG A 687 22.87 -17.22 -2.55
CA ARG A 687 23.76 -18.39 -2.71
C ARG A 687 25.12 -18.02 -3.32
N ILE A 688 26.15 -18.75 -2.88
CA ILE A 688 27.52 -18.68 -3.38
C ILE A 688 27.90 -20.05 -3.96
N SER A 689 28.42 -20.06 -5.19
CA SER A 689 29.01 -21.26 -5.78
C SER A 689 30.46 -21.37 -5.34
N VAL A 690 30.78 -22.42 -4.61
CA VAL A 690 32.15 -22.74 -4.19
C VAL A 690 32.95 -23.15 -5.43
N GLN A 691 34.06 -22.47 -5.69
CA GLN A 691 34.99 -22.80 -6.77
C GLN A 691 36.09 -23.70 -6.22
N GLU A 692 36.81 -23.20 -5.22
CA GLU A 692 37.85 -23.94 -4.51
C GLU A 692 37.44 -24.11 -3.05
N PRO A 693 37.31 -25.34 -2.54
CA PRO A 693 36.84 -25.57 -1.17
C PRO A 693 37.89 -25.25 -0.11
N GLY A 694 39.15 -25.05 -0.47
CA GLY A 694 40.25 -24.88 0.50
C GLY A 694 40.31 -26.06 1.48
N GLU A 695 40.44 -25.75 2.77
CA GLU A 695 40.40 -26.74 3.88
C GLU A 695 39.03 -26.77 4.59
N THR A 696 37.96 -26.36 3.90
CA THR A 696 36.59 -26.40 4.43
C THR A 696 35.89 -27.72 4.12
N HIS A 697 34.69 -27.94 4.68
CA HIS A 697 33.84 -29.09 4.40
C HIS A 697 33.03 -28.95 3.08
N PHE A 698 33.18 -27.83 2.37
CA PHE A 698 32.44 -27.61 1.13
C PHE A 698 32.97 -28.46 -0.02
N LEU A 699 32.10 -28.78 -0.98
CA LEU A 699 32.47 -29.45 -2.21
C LEU A 699 32.59 -28.42 -3.36
N PRO A 700 33.51 -28.62 -4.33
CA PRO A 700 33.56 -27.80 -5.54
C PRO A 700 32.21 -27.82 -6.28
N GLY A 701 31.70 -26.66 -6.66
CA GLY A 701 30.40 -26.49 -7.32
C GLY A 701 29.19 -26.51 -6.39
N HIS A 702 29.36 -26.74 -5.09
CA HIS A 702 28.27 -26.67 -4.11
C HIS A 702 27.72 -25.24 -3.98
N LEU A 703 26.39 -25.11 -3.90
CA LEU A 703 25.69 -23.84 -3.70
C LEU A 703 25.42 -23.63 -2.21
N ALA A 704 26.41 -23.06 -1.52
CA ALA A 704 26.29 -22.74 -0.10
C ALA A 704 25.45 -21.46 0.11
N ASP A 705 24.81 -21.33 1.29
CA ASP A 705 24.27 -20.06 1.74
C ASP A 705 25.40 -19.03 1.96
N SER A 706 25.17 -17.78 1.54
CA SER A 706 26.19 -16.72 1.58
C SER A 706 26.67 -16.38 2.99
N LYS A 707 25.83 -16.53 4.02
CA LYS A 707 26.20 -16.26 5.40
C LYS A 707 26.97 -17.45 5.97
N VAL A 708 26.45 -18.67 5.82
CA VAL A 708 27.13 -19.90 6.23
C VAL A 708 28.53 -19.99 5.61
N PHE A 709 28.66 -19.66 4.33
CA PHE A 709 29.96 -19.61 3.64
C PHE A 709 30.93 -18.59 4.28
N ARG A 710 30.44 -17.39 4.62
CA ARG A 710 31.25 -16.34 5.27
C ARG A 710 31.65 -16.73 6.70
N ASP A 711 30.73 -17.31 7.46
CA ASP A 711 30.94 -17.70 8.85
C ASP A 711 31.95 -18.85 8.97
N VAL A 712 31.81 -19.86 8.11
CA VAL A 712 32.76 -20.98 8.02
C VAL A 712 34.13 -20.49 7.59
N ASN A 713 34.21 -19.63 6.58
CA ASN A 713 35.51 -19.09 6.14
C ASN A 713 36.17 -18.24 7.22
N ARG A 714 35.40 -17.43 7.97
CA ARG A 714 35.91 -16.64 9.09
C ARG A 714 36.50 -17.55 10.18
N ALA A 715 35.77 -18.60 10.58
CA ALA A 715 36.27 -19.57 11.55
C ALA A 715 37.56 -20.29 11.08
N ILE A 716 37.62 -20.68 9.80
CA ILE A 716 38.79 -21.36 9.22
C ILE A 716 40.00 -20.44 9.13
N VAL A 717 39.79 -19.14 8.89
CA VAL A 717 40.85 -18.13 8.91
C VAL A 717 41.34 -17.86 10.34
N GLU A 718 40.43 -17.83 11.32
CA GLU A 718 40.79 -17.75 12.75
C GLU A 718 41.62 -18.96 13.21
N ASP A 719 41.34 -20.14 12.64
CA ASP A 719 42.13 -21.36 12.81
C ASP A 719 43.46 -21.37 12.02
N GLY A 720 43.75 -20.33 11.23
CA GLY A 720 44.98 -20.21 10.43
C GLY A 720 45.04 -21.10 9.18
N LYS A 721 43.92 -21.66 8.75
CA LYS A 721 43.81 -22.56 7.58
C LYS A 721 43.40 -21.81 6.31
N LYS A 722 43.48 -22.48 5.17
CA LYS A 722 43.06 -21.90 3.88
C LYS A 722 41.52 -21.86 3.74
N PRO A 723 40.91 -20.67 3.61
CA PRO A 723 39.46 -20.55 3.41
C PRO A 723 39.03 -21.05 2.03
N ALA A 724 37.73 -21.28 1.85
CA ALA A 724 37.16 -21.59 0.55
C ALA A 724 37.01 -20.33 -0.31
N GLU A 725 37.23 -20.45 -1.61
CA GLU A 725 36.92 -19.43 -2.61
C GLU A 725 35.58 -19.72 -3.28
N GLY A 726 34.73 -18.71 -3.37
CA GLY A 726 33.39 -18.84 -3.92
C GLY A 726 32.99 -17.59 -4.68
N ARG A 727 32.16 -17.78 -5.71
CA ARG A 727 31.57 -16.68 -6.49
C ARG A 727 30.08 -16.59 -6.21
N PRO A 728 29.55 -15.39 -5.92
CA PRO A 728 28.12 -15.21 -5.69
C PRO A 728 27.35 -15.48 -7.00
N VAL A 729 26.17 -16.10 -6.89
CA VAL A 729 25.36 -16.50 -8.05
C VAL A 729 24.01 -15.80 -7.99
N LEU A 730 23.63 -15.13 -9.08
CA LEU A 730 22.28 -14.61 -9.27
C LEU A 730 21.36 -15.72 -9.78
N MET A 731 20.27 -15.98 -9.04
CA MET A 731 19.23 -16.93 -9.42
C MET A 731 17.91 -16.20 -9.62
N GLY A 732 17.15 -16.61 -10.63
CA GLY A 732 15.76 -16.19 -10.77
C GLY A 732 14.90 -16.73 -9.62
N ILE A 733 13.80 -16.06 -9.30
CA ILE A 733 12.91 -16.42 -8.18
C ILE A 733 12.46 -17.89 -8.26
N THR A 734 12.12 -18.41 -9.45
CA THR A 734 11.73 -19.82 -9.57
C THR A 734 12.87 -20.74 -9.13
N LYS A 735 14.11 -20.50 -9.58
CA LYS A 735 15.27 -21.32 -9.21
C LYS A 735 15.65 -21.15 -7.74
N ALA A 736 15.52 -19.94 -7.19
CA ALA A 736 15.79 -19.66 -5.78
C ALA A 736 14.82 -20.41 -4.85
N SER A 737 13.52 -20.47 -5.21
CA SER A 737 12.53 -21.24 -4.43
C SER A 737 12.82 -22.74 -4.41
N LEU A 738 13.40 -23.29 -5.48
CA LEU A 738 13.74 -24.72 -5.55
C LEU A 738 14.86 -25.11 -4.58
N ALA A 739 15.72 -24.16 -4.20
CA ALA A 739 16.87 -24.36 -3.32
C ALA A 739 16.52 -24.14 -1.84
N THR A 740 15.32 -24.52 -1.43
CA THR A 740 14.85 -24.50 -0.03
C THR A 740 15.43 -25.69 0.74
N GLU A 741 15.71 -25.49 2.03
CA GLU A 741 16.28 -26.56 2.88
C GLU A 741 15.21 -27.53 3.40
N SER A 742 13.97 -27.05 3.57
CA SER A 742 12.83 -27.91 3.91
C SER A 742 12.39 -28.73 2.70
N TRP A 743 12.46 -30.05 2.83
CA TRP A 743 11.91 -30.97 1.84
C TRP A 743 10.37 -31.01 1.86
N LEU A 744 9.73 -30.76 3.01
CA LEU A 744 8.25 -30.68 3.11
C LEU A 744 7.72 -29.49 2.31
N SER A 745 8.35 -28.34 2.45
CA SER A 745 7.99 -27.14 1.69
C SER A 745 8.29 -27.34 0.21
N ALA A 746 9.46 -27.86 -0.16
CA ALA A 746 9.81 -28.18 -1.53
C ALA A 746 8.78 -29.13 -2.19
N ALA A 747 8.33 -30.16 -1.48
CA ALA A 747 7.36 -31.15 -1.99
C ALA A 747 5.99 -30.55 -2.38
N SER A 748 5.63 -29.38 -1.83
CA SER A 748 4.34 -28.72 -2.08
C SER A 748 4.25 -27.96 -3.42
N PHE A 749 5.39 -27.57 -3.99
CA PHE A 749 5.45 -26.81 -5.25
C PHE A 749 6.38 -27.41 -6.30
N GLN A 750 7.20 -28.40 -5.93
CA GLN A 750 8.01 -29.20 -6.84
C GLN A 750 7.36 -30.55 -7.17
N GLU A 751 8.03 -31.33 -8.01
CA GLU A 751 7.67 -32.72 -8.25
C GLU A 751 7.88 -33.55 -6.97
N THR A 752 6.77 -33.81 -6.27
CA THR A 752 6.72 -34.44 -4.96
C THR A 752 7.50 -35.75 -4.90
N THR A 753 7.36 -36.62 -5.90
CA THR A 753 8.05 -37.93 -5.94
C THR A 753 9.57 -37.78 -5.91
N ARG A 754 10.12 -36.83 -6.68
CA ARG A 754 11.57 -36.59 -6.74
C ARG A 754 12.10 -36.11 -5.39
N VAL A 755 11.44 -35.11 -4.80
CA VAL A 755 11.85 -34.51 -3.52
C VAL A 755 11.80 -35.52 -2.39
N LEU A 756 10.72 -36.30 -2.29
CA LEU A 756 10.59 -37.32 -1.24
C LEU A 756 11.61 -38.44 -1.40
N THR A 757 11.90 -38.87 -2.62
CA THR A 757 12.90 -39.92 -2.87
C THR A 757 14.30 -39.46 -2.47
N GLU A 758 14.69 -38.24 -2.85
CA GLU A 758 15.99 -37.67 -2.50
C GLU A 758 16.11 -37.46 -0.98
N ALA A 759 15.09 -36.90 -0.33
CA ALA A 759 15.08 -36.73 1.12
C ALA A 759 15.15 -38.06 1.88
N ALA A 760 14.49 -39.11 1.38
CA ALA A 760 14.52 -40.45 1.97
C ALA A 760 15.89 -41.13 1.80
N ILE A 761 16.53 -40.97 0.65
CA ILE A 761 17.88 -41.51 0.39
C ILE A 761 18.91 -40.82 1.29
N ASP A 762 18.82 -39.49 1.42
CA ASP A 762 19.75 -38.69 2.23
C ASP A 762 19.47 -38.79 3.75
N GLY A 763 18.33 -39.34 4.16
CA GLY A 763 17.91 -39.39 5.56
C GLY A 763 17.68 -38.00 6.17
N LYS A 764 17.21 -37.03 5.37
CA LYS A 764 17.04 -35.63 5.80
C LYS A 764 15.96 -35.46 6.86
N SER A 765 16.26 -34.73 7.93
CA SER A 765 15.29 -34.26 8.92
C SER A 765 14.83 -32.83 8.61
N ASP A 766 13.55 -32.54 8.81
CA ASP A 766 13.00 -31.18 8.67
C ASP A 766 12.78 -30.54 10.05
N HIS A 767 13.27 -29.30 10.21
CA HIS A 767 13.20 -28.55 11.47
C HIS A 767 12.00 -27.60 11.57
N LEU A 768 11.11 -27.55 10.55
CA LEU A 768 9.86 -26.78 10.57
C LEU A 768 10.05 -25.29 10.91
N VAL A 769 11.11 -24.66 10.38
CA VAL A 769 11.43 -23.25 10.66
C VAL A 769 10.55 -22.28 9.86
N GLY A 770 10.05 -22.70 8.70
CA GLY A 770 9.26 -21.89 7.79
C GLY A 770 7.76 -21.90 8.09
N LEU A 771 7.02 -21.10 7.31
CA LEU A 771 5.56 -20.98 7.45
C LEU A 771 4.83 -22.19 6.84
N LYS A 772 5.28 -22.66 5.68
CA LYS A 772 4.53 -23.62 4.85
C LYS A 772 4.53 -25.01 5.46
N GLU A 773 5.64 -25.43 6.04
CA GLU A 773 5.79 -26.72 6.70
C GLU A 773 4.84 -26.84 7.90
N ASN A 774 4.76 -25.78 8.70
CA ASN A 774 3.86 -25.71 9.86
C ASN A 774 2.38 -25.72 9.45
N ILE A 775 2.02 -25.02 8.37
CA ILE A 775 0.66 -25.07 7.82
C ILE A 775 0.32 -26.49 7.32
N ILE A 776 1.23 -27.15 6.61
CA ILE A 776 1.00 -28.51 6.07
C ILE A 776 0.78 -29.52 7.20
N ILE A 777 1.55 -29.42 8.28
CA ILE A 777 1.44 -30.35 9.42
C ILE A 777 0.31 -29.99 10.40
N GLY A 778 -0.27 -28.80 10.30
CA GLY A 778 -1.34 -28.31 11.18
C GLY A 778 -0.84 -27.75 12.52
N LYS A 779 0.38 -27.22 12.57
CA LYS A 779 0.93 -26.50 13.73
C LYS A 779 0.80 -24.99 13.57
N LEU A 780 0.94 -24.25 14.67
CA LEU A 780 1.03 -22.79 14.65
C LEU A 780 2.22 -22.34 13.80
N ILE A 781 2.04 -21.28 13.03
CA ILE A 781 3.12 -20.70 12.23
C ILE A 781 4.12 -19.96 13.12
N PRO A 782 5.45 -20.06 12.87
CA PRO A 782 6.48 -19.40 13.67
C PRO A 782 6.63 -17.90 13.32
N ALA A 783 5.50 -17.21 13.15
CA ALA A 783 5.39 -15.78 12.85
C ALA A 783 4.16 -15.18 13.55
N GLY A 784 4.19 -13.86 13.76
CA GLY A 784 3.17 -13.16 14.53
C GLY A 784 3.06 -13.72 15.94
N THR A 785 1.83 -13.96 16.39
CA THR A 785 1.47 -14.53 17.70
C THR A 785 2.00 -15.94 17.91
N GLY A 786 2.27 -16.71 16.84
CA GLY A 786 2.75 -18.08 16.94
C GLY A 786 4.26 -18.22 17.17
N MET A 787 5.01 -17.13 17.33
CA MET A 787 6.41 -17.21 17.75
C MET A 787 6.56 -17.75 19.18
N ASP A 788 7.59 -18.57 19.41
CA ASP A 788 7.88 -19.17 20.73
C ASP A 788 7.98 -18.13 21.85
N ARG A 789 8.48 -16.93 21.55
CA ARG A 789 8.57 -15.82 22.50
C ARG A 789 7.21 -15.42 23.09
N TYR A 790 6.13 -15.49 22.30
CA TYR A 790 4.79 -15.10 22.72
C TYR A 790 4.00 -16.28 23.29
N ASN A 791 4.31 -17.51 22.87
CA ASN A 791 3.68 -18.73 23.39
C ASN A 791 4.07 -19.05 24.85
N LEU A 792 5.08 -18.38 25.41
CA LEU A 792 5.55 -18.59 26.78
C LEU A 792 4.70 -17.88 27.86
N PHE A 793 3.70 -17.09 27.47
CA PHE A 793 2.81 -16.37 28.38
C PHE A 793 1.36 -16.88 28.26
N ASP A 794 0.68 -17.06 29.38
CA ASP A 794 -0.73 -17.47 29.43
C ASP A 794 -1.66 -16.25 29.20
N VAL A 795 -2.72 -16.42 28.40
CA VAL A 795 -3.63 -15.33 28.01
C VAL A 795 -4.94 -15.47 28.78
N SER A 796 -5.19 -14.58 29.75
CA SER A 796 -6.51 -14.49 30.40
C SER A 796 -7.33 -13.38 29.73
N ALA A 797 -8.45 -13.73 29.10
CA ALA A 797 -9.45 -12.74 28.70
C ALA A 797 -10.33 -12.41 29.92
N PRO A 798 -10.37 -11.16 30.41
CA PRO A 798 -11.30 -10.80 31.48
C PRO A 798 -12.74 -10.92 30.98
N ASP A 799 -13.62 -11.50 31.79
CA ASP A 799 -15.05 -11.51 31.54
C ASP A 799 -15.59 -10.08 31.36
N TYR A 800 -16.65 -9.95 30.57
CA TYR A 800 -17.32 -8.69 30.26
C TYR A 800 -17.59 -7.88 31.54
N VAL A 801 -16.87 -6.77 31.70
CA VAL A 801 -17.22 -5.71 32.63
C VAL A 801 -17.91 -4.63 31.80
N PRO A 802 -19.24 -4.41 31.95
CA PRO A 802 -19.91 -3.33 31.25
C PRO A 802 -19.18 -2.01 31.55
N MET A 803 -18.72 -1.32 30.50
CA MET A 803 -18.36 0.09 30.65
C MET A 803 -19.59 0.84 31.17
N ALA A 804 -19.38 1.69 32.18
CA ALA A 804 -20.43 2.54 32.71
C ALA A 804 -21.04 3.36 31.56
N TYR A 805 -22.26 3.00 31.18
CA TYR A 805 -23.03 3.70 30.16
C TYR A 805 -23.54 4.98 30.81
N TYR A 806 -22.98 6.13 30.43
CA TYR A 806 -23.65 7.40 30.69
C TYR A 806 -24.75 7.55 29.63
N SER A 807 -25.94 6.97 29.88
CA SER A 807 -27.15 7.47 29.24
C SER A 807 -27.55 8.76 29.94
N SER A 808 -28.11 9.70 29.20
CA SER A 808 -28.74 10.90 29.76
C SER A 808 -30.07 10.63 30.45
N ASP A 809 -30.37 9.38 30.81
CA ASP A 809 -31.66 8.93 31.34
C ASP A 809 -31.56 8.42 32.80
N ASP A 810 -30.60 8.92 33.56
CA ASP A 810 -30.65 8.81 35.02
C ASP A 810 -31.76 9.74 35.54
N GLU A 811 -32.97 9.19 35.71
CA GLU A 811 -33.98 9.70 36.65
C GLU A 811 -33.41 9.59 38.09
N SER A 812 -32.39 10.37 38.40
CA SER A 812 -31.95 10.57 39.77
C SER A 812 -32.94 11.49 40.47
N ASP A 813 -33.59 11.01 41.53
CA ASP A 813 -34.49 11.77 42.40
C ASP A 813 -33.85 13.12 42.78
N PRO A 814 -34.40 14.25 42.30
CA PRO A 814 -33.86 15.59 42.55
C PRO A 814 -33.71 15.90 44.04
N ALA A 815 -34.52 15.27 44.90
CA ALA A 815 -34.46 15.46 46.35
C ALA A 815 -33.18 14.88 46.97
N ALA A 816 -32.67 13.76 46.44
CA ALA A 816 -31.43 13.13 46.91
C ALA A 816 -30.19 13.93 46.51
N TYR A 817 -30.19 14.51 45.30
CA TYR A 817 -29.11 15.39 44.82
C TYR A 817 -29.04 16.70 45.62
N LEU A 818 -30.19 17.30 45.94
CA LEU A 818 -30.27 18.52 46.76
C LEU A 818 -29.85 18.30 48.21
N ALA A 819 -30.09 17.10 48.77
CA ALA A 819 -29.66 16.75 50.13
C ALA A 819 -28.13 16.60 50.28
N GLY A 820 -27.42 16.33 49.18
CA GLY A 820 -25.95 16.18 49.15
C GLY A 820 -25.16 17.49 49.06
N LEU A 821 -25.81 18.60 48.70
CA LEU A 821 -25.19 19.93 48.62
C LEU A 821 -25.12 20.59 50.00
N LYS A 822 -24.19 20.13 50.85
CA LYS A 822 -23.72 20.94 51.98
C LYS A 822 -22.82 22.05 51.44
N GLY A 823 -23.41 23.22 51.26
CA GLY A 823 -22.68 24.43 50.86
C GLY A 823 -21.68 24.87 51.93
N THR A 824 -20.45 25.12 51.52
CA THR A 824 -19.51 25.99 52.23
C THR A 824 -19.43 27.30 51.47
N TYR A 825 -20.33 28.23 51.79
CA TYR A 825 -20.05 29.65 51.59
C TYR A 825 -19.15 30.08 52.75
N VAL A 826 -17.89 30.38 52.45
CA VAL A 826 -17.01 31.12 53.36
C VAL A 826 -16.61 32.39 52.61
N ALA A 827 -16.99 33.53 53.19
CA ALA A 827 -16.54 34.85 52.77
C ALA A 827 -15.08 35.06 53.19
N ASP A 828 -14.31 35.77 52.37
CA ASP A 828 -12.94 36.20 52.64
C ASP A 828 -12.76 36.77 54.04
N ASP A 829 -11.76 36.27 54.78
CA ASP A 829 -10.82 37.13 55.50
C ASP A 829 -9.56 36.38 55.98
N GLN A 830 -8.40 36.97 55.68
CA GLN A 830 -7.12 36.94 56.41
C GLN A 830 -6.18 35.71 56.39
N THR A 831 -5.01 35.98 55.76
CA THR A 831 -3.61 35.74 56.22
C THR A 831 -3.01 34.34 56.38
N GLN A 832 -1.86 34.22 55.69
CA GLN A 832 -0.57 33.66 56.11
C GLN A 832 -0.25 32.17 55.93
N ASP A 833 0.75 31.98 55.05
CA ASP A 833 2.00 31.24 55.25
C ASP A 833 2.09 29.72 55.03
N LEU A 834 2.86 29.43 53.96
CA LEU A 834 4.04 28.56 53.91
C LEU A 834 3.88 27.04 53.70
N ALA A 835 4.28 26.67 52.47
CA ALA A 835 5.41 25.79 52.14
C ALA A 835 5.23 24.26 52.10
N GLU A 836 5.60 23.72 50.92
CA GLU A 836 6.54 22.59 50.64
C GLU A 836 6.29 21.25 51.38
N THR A 837 6.37 20.04 50.80
CA THR A 837 7.14 19.47 49.69
C THR A 837 6.64 18.02 49.53
N ILE A 838 6.37 17.54 48.31
CA ILE A 838 7.09 16.45 47.58
C ILE A 838 7.53 15.23 48.43
N GLU A 839 6.81 14.11 48.27
CA GLU A 839 7.19 12.67 48.04
C GLU A 839 8.59 12.11 48.46
N PRO A 840 8.88 10.77 48.41
CA PRO A 840 8.07 9.52 48.34
C PRO A 840 8.65 8.38 49.26
N VAL A 841 8.27 7.11 49.02
CA VAL A 841 9.07 5.84 49.13
C VAL A 841 8.47 4.71 49.99
N THR A 842 7.98 3.69 49.27
CA THR A 842 8.08 2.20 49.40
C THR A 842 8.28 1.47 50.75
N ASN A 843 7.56 0.35 50.89
CA ASN A 843 8.03 -1.05 51.13
C ASN A 843 7.34 -1.84 52.26
N ASN A 844 6.76 -2.98 51.82
CA ASN A 844 6.88 -4.35 52.35
C ASN A 844 6.23 -4.86 53.65
N VAL A 845 5.40 -5.89 53.44
CA VAL A 845 5.50 -7.29 53.96
C VAL A 845 4.94 -7.65 55.36
N SER A 846 3.86 -8.45 55.29
CA SER A 846 3.44 -9.66 56.04
C SER A 846 3.00 -9.67 57.53
N GLU A 847 1.87 -10.39 57.70
CA GLU A 847 1.40 -11.22 58.83
C GLU A 847 0.76 -10.57 60.07
N VAL A 848 -0.47 -10.98 60.42
CA VAL A 848 -0.79 -11.86 61.58
C VAL A 848 -2.24 -12.40 61.46
N VAL A 849 -2.39 -13.67 61.87
CA VAL A 849 -3.53 -14.59 61.81
C VAL A 849 -4.33 -14.60 63.13
N ASN A 850 -5.59 -15.08 63.07
CA ASN A 850 -6.50 -15.61 64.12
C ASN A 850 -7.48 -14.68 64.85
N ALA A 851 -8.78 -14.96 64.65
CA ALA A 851 -9.80 -14.92 65.71
C ALA A 851 -10.96 -15.92 65.45
N VAL A 852 -10.90 -17.04 66.17
CA VAL A 852 -11.97 -17.74 66.92
C VAL A 852 -13.31 -18.05 66.22
N THR A 853 -13.52 -19.34 65.95
CA THR A 853 -14.82 -20.02 65.85
C THR A 853 -15.26 -20.54 67.23
N GLY A 854 -16.52 -20.28 67.61
CA GLY A 854 -17.21 -20.94 68.72
C GLY A 854 -18.31 -21.84 68.17
N ARG A 855 -18.26 -23.13 68.51
CA ARG A 855 -19.29 -24.15 68.28
C ARG A 855 -20.43 -23.96 69.29
N ASP A 856 -21.65 -24.22 68.85
CA ASP A 856 -22.67 -24.88 69.67
C ASP A 856 -23.16 -26.13 68.93
N THR A 857 -23.23 -27.22 69.68
CA THR A 857 -23.69 -28.57 69.34
C THR A 857 -25.13 -28.75 69.78
N ASP A 858 -25.88 -29.61 69.07
CA ASP A 858 -26.79 -30.67 69.60
C ASP A 858 -27.53 -31.29 68.38
N LEU A 859 -27.27 -32.56 68.04
CA LEU A 859 -28.03 -33.78 68.43
C LEU A 859 -29.51 -33.71 67.96
N ASP A 860 -30.11 -34.66 67.24
CA ASP A 860 -29.95 -36.12 67.30
C ASP A 860 -30.81 -36.83 66.21
N ASN A 861 -30.52 -38.12 65.98
CA ASN A 861 -31.30 -39.20 65.32
C ASN A 861 -31.45 -39.19 63.77
N GLY A 862 -31.18 -40.25 63.00
CA GLY A 862 -30.84 -41.66 63.28
C GLY A 862 -31.46 -42.59 62.21
N PHE A 863 -30.71 -43.64 61.82
CA PHE A 863 -31.07 -44.88 61.07
C PHE A 863 -30.75 -45.02 59.54
N ASP A 864 -29.81 -45.96 59.28
CA ASP A 864 -29.76 -47.12 58.33
C ASP A 864 -30.35 -46.97 56.91
N ASP A 865 -29.80 -47.50 55.82
CA ASP A 865 -28.92 -48.66 55.63
C ASP A 865 -28.29 -48.64 54.21
N SER A 866 -27.18 -49.37 54.05
CA SER A 866 -26.38 -49.60 52.82
C SER A 866 -27.01 -50.62 51.83
N PRO A 867 -26.39 -51.19 50.75
CA PRO A 867 -25.10 -50.94 50.05
C PRO A 867 -25.17 -51.07 48.47
N ASP A 868 -23.98 -51.07 47.81
CA ASP A 868 -23.63 -51.72 46.52
C ASP A 868 -24.16 -51.10 45.18
N SER A 869 -23.48 -51.11 44.02
CA SER A 869 -22.23 -51.68 43.51
C SER A 869 -22.01 -51.21 42.04
N GLU A 870 -20.75 -51.25 41.57
CA GLU A 870 -20.31 -51.51 40.16
C GLU A 870 -20.66 -50.50 39.04
N ILE A 871 -19.66 -49.81 38.47
CA ILE A 871 -18.79 -50.25 37.36
C ILE A 871 -19.60 -50.73 36.13
N ALA A 872 -19.71 -49.88 35.11
CA ALA A 872 -19.87 -50.31 33.72
C ALA A 872 -19.42 -49.22 32.74
N GLN A 873 -18.38 -49.59 31.99
CA GLN A 873 -17.99 -49.27 30.60
C GLN A 873 -18.60 -48.07 29.88
#